data_AF-A0A4P2VJM9-F1
#
_entry.id   AF-A0A4P2VJM9-F1
#
_cell.length_a   1.000
_cell.length_b   1.000
_cell.length_c   1.000
_cell.angle_alpha   90.00
_cell.angle_beta   90.00
_cell.angle_gamma   90.00
#
_symmetry.space_group_name_H-M   'P 1'
#
loop_
_entity.id
_entity.type
_entity.pdbx_description
1 polymer ?
#
loop_
_entity_poly.entity_id
_entity_poly.type
_entity_poly.pdbx_seq_one_letter_code
_entity_poly.pdbx_strand_id
1 'polypeptide(L)'
;MKYKLNIFLFSILTIITNFLFFFRVINKDLAWLSFPISLLFLNWLDLFIFRGLFLYKNLSKQRIDLNLNAAGIKSHSLHKKLILRILIVSLLSLSGFTYFMKDDLNETINYISEKFKFTQPYIKIEHPTYSEASTEEIKLSNNNMKILLDTSSYLEFKIKNFKSNTSWKLNIKYKNYDKDNEYNYQLSESGVWSSSVASLYENLKKDKNELATVNKNEVKIVDYTLTNGTDQFIGSIEITPTPLPILKFEHVQMPEQDIAKSIGKLYFYLNASSSVPLSLISLSIRTKSGYHFDKTIAEFANASQLSFVSELTELVTLGIPFMPEDTLYVKAIAKTVLTDIIGESKELEFPVRTPMQVRKDIILNLEKALKNLNSIKSFINSEKEKVFEPLAKSAQLAMQLGRSGMVRKNIIETMSYVENINKKNDKYYKDSVKKIQLTLDMLKRQQKMEEGGNLLARLQNLKYNIAKLKNSEGNFDEILAETNDLKNKSSDLNKQLLILSQQSSYGLSQLEKSIVQNILQSDKTFDKLKETESQLKLKNFNEAQKNAQTAAEMGMSHLGTAMQILQQARNRTIQEARKNLQNADNHIEKTRENENRNMVLQELAQAKKSLDKTPQINDDFNESLSEAKEETSAAQQNAQLENSSEMEKSRQLAQFAIEKALMSLQNEEDSDKDLQKEQDARAFRSSMDVLAAQGMLDSSWRKKILEEIARLKSHGEQSDSPMIRYLESRLR
;
A
#
# COMPACT_ATOMS: atom_id res chain seq x y z
N MET A 1 -3.22 39.08 -87.71
CA MET A 1 -2.92 38.82 -86.28
C MET A 1 -3.62 37.57 -85.74
N LYS A 2 -4.96 37.45 -85.82
CA LYS A 2 -5.73 36.29 -85.31
C LYS A 2 -5.22 34.92 -85.79
N TYR A 3 -4.84 34.78 -87.06
CA TYR A 3 -4.30 33.53 -87.60
C TYR A 3 -2.96 33.11 -86.97
N LYS A 4 -2.04 34.07 -86.75
CA LYS A 4 -0.74 33.80 -86.10
C LYS A 4 -0.92 33.40 -84.63
N LEU A 5 -1.87 34.02 -83.93
CA LEU A 5 -2.21 33.66 -82.55
C LEU A 5 -2.79 32.24 -82.45
N ASN A 6 -3.69 31.86 -83.38
CA ASN A 6 -4.26 30.51 -83.39
C ASN A 6 -3.22 29.44 -83.68
N ILE A 7 -2.25 29.70 -84.57
CA ILE A 7 -1.13 28.78 -84.82
C ILE A 7 -0.26 28.67 -83.57
N PHE A 8 0.06 29.77 -82.91
CA PHE A 8 0.85 29.76 -81.69
C PHE A 8 0.18 28.94 -80.57
N LEU A 9 -1.13 29.12 -80.35
CA LEU A 9 -1.90 28.34 -79.39
C LEU A 9 -1.95 26.86 -79.76
N PHE A 10 -2.11 26.52 -81.05
CA PHE A 10 -2.06 25.15 -81.54
C PHE A 10 -0.69 24.50 -81.30
N SER A 11 0.40 25.24 -81.53
CA SER A 11 1.76 24.77 -81.26
C SER A 11 1.96 24.47 -79.77
N ILE A 12 1.52 25.35 -78.87
CA ILE A 12 1.57 25.12 -77.42
C ILE A 12 0.77 23.87 -77.04
N LEU A 13 -0.46 23.75 -77.53
CA LEU A 13 -1.32 22.60 -77.22
C LEU A 13 -0.69 21.28 -77.68
N THR A 14 -0.09 21.27 -78.87
CA THR A 14 0.57 20.08 -79.44
C THR A 14 1.78 19.66 -78.59
N ILE A 15 2.59 20.64 -78.14
CA ILE A 15 3.74 20.39 -77.27
C ILE A 15 3.29 19.81 -75.92
N ILE A 16 2.28 20.41 -75.28
CA ILE A 16 1.74 19.93 -74.00
C ILE A 16 1.20 18.50 -74.13
N THR A 17 0.48 18.22 -75.22
CA THR A 17 -0.11 16.90 -75.47
C THR A 17 0.96 15.82 -75.62
N ASN A 18 1.99 16.09 -76.42
CA ASN A 18 3.10 15.16 -76.59
C ASN A 18 3.91 15.01 -75.30
N PHE A 19 4.12 16.07 -74.52
CA PHE A 19 4.81 15.98 -73.23
C PHE A 19 4.13 14.98 -72.29
N LEU A 20 2.80 15.09 -72.17
CA LEU A 20 2.02 14.20 -71.30
C LEU A 20 1.94 12.77 -71.85
N PHE A 21 1.90 12.60 -73.17
CA PHE A 21 2.00 11.28 -73.79
C PHE A 21 3.35 10.59 -73.48
N PHE A 22 4.47 11.30 -73.61
CA PHE A 22 5.79 10.76 -73.27
C PHE A 22 5.91 10.45 -71.77
N PHE A 23 5.34 11.31 -70.92
CA PHE A 23 5.33 11.14 -69.46
C PHE A 23 4.64 9.84 -69.01
N ARG A 24 3.57 9.42 -69.70
CA ARG A 24 2.79 8.22 -69.34
C ARG A 24 3.18 6.95 -70.09
N VAL A 25 3.37 7.01 -71.41
CA VAL A 25 3.47 5.80 -72.26
C VAL A 25 4.90 5.32 -72.45
N ILE A 26 5.87 6.23 -72.46
CA ILE A 26 7.27 5.89 -72.75
C ILE A 26 8.07 5.80 -71.45
N ASN A 27 8.35 6.93 -70.80
CA ASN A 27 9.02 7.00 -69.50
C ASN A 27 9.01 8.46 -69.01
N LYS A 28 8.72 8.69 -67.73
CA LYS A 28 8.79 10.01 -67.07
C LYS A 28 10.15 10.70 -67.26
N ASP A 29 11.24 9.94 -67.27
CA ASP A 29 12.60 10.48 -67.44
C ASP A 29 12.95 10.86 -68.90
N LEU A 30 12.16 10.40 -69.87
CA LEU A 30 12.31 10.72 -71.30
C LEU A 30 11.31 11.77 -71.78
N ALA A 31 10.47 12.31 -70.89
CA ALA A 31 9.45 13.31 -71.22
C ALA A 31 10.03 14.58 -71.85
N TRP A 32 11.29 14.92 -71.59
CA TRP A 32 11.96 16.07 -72.20
C TRP A 32 12.17 15.93 -73.72
N LEU A 33 12.22 14.70 -74.26
CA LEU A 33 12.30 14.45 -75.70
C LEU A 33 11.02 14.83 -76.46
N SER A 34 9.91 15.01 -75.74
CA SER A 34 8.66 15.48 -76.34
C SER A 34 8.79 16.86 -76.98
N PHE A 35 9.68 17.72 -76.47
CA PHE A 35 9.88 19.06 -77.00
C PHE A 35 10.52 19.05 -78.41
N PRO A 36 11.69 18.43 -78.65
CA PRO A 36 12.27 18.35 -79.99
C PRO A 36 11.39 17.55 -80.96
N ILE A 37 10.69 16.51 -80.49
CA ILE A 37 9.80 15.71 -81.34
C ILE A 37 8.56 16.51 -81.76
N SER A 38 7.97 17.28 -80.84
CA SER A 38 6.86 18.18 -81.15
C SER A 38 7.27 19.28 -82.12
N LEU A 39 8.48 19.81 -81.98
CA LEU A 39 9.04 20.77 -82.93
C LEU A 39 9.20 20.17 -84.33
N LEU A 40 9.76 18.97 -84.44
CA LEU A 40 9.86 18.26 -85.73
C LEU A 40 8.49 18.00 -86.36
N PHE A 41 7.51 17.59 -85.56
CA PHE A 41 6.14 17.36 -86.01
C PHE A 41 5.45 18.65 -86.49
N LEU A 42 5.60 19.76 -85.74
CA LEU A 42 5.08 21.07 -86.14
C LEU A 42 5.74 21.58 -87.42
N ASN A 43 7.04 21.33 -87.58
CA ASN A 43 7.77 21.73 -88.79
C ASN A 43 7.35 20.88 -90.00
N TRP A 44 7.08 19.59 -89.80
CA TRP A 44 6.49 18.72 -90.81
C TRP A 44 5.10 19.20 -91.23
N LEU A 45 4.24 19.61 -90.28
CA LEU A 45 2.94 20.21 -90.56
C LEU A 45 3.04 21.53 -91.35
N ASP A 46 4.00 22.41 -91.02
CA ASP A 46 4.25 23.64 -91.78
C ASP A 46 4.61 23.33 -93.24
N LEU A 47 5.58 22.42 -93.43
CA LEU A 47 6.10 22.05 -94.74
C LEU A 47 5.06 21.33 -95.60
N PHE A 48 4.38 20.31 -95.08
CA PHE A 48 3.52 19.46 -95.89
C PHE A 48 2.08 19.96 -95.98
N ILE A 49 1.52 20.50 -94.90
CA ILE A 49 0.12 20.91 -94.87
C ILE A 49 0.00 22.38 -95.24
N PHE A 50 0.67 23.30 -94.54
CA PHE A 50 0.47 24.73 -94.79
C PHE A 50 1.10 25.19 -96.10
N ARG A 51 2.36 24.84 -96.37
CA ARG A 51 3.01 25.17 -97.65
C ARG A 51 2.48 24.32 -98.80
N GLY A 52 2.13 23.06 -98.55
CA GLY A 52 1.46 22.19 -99.53
C GLY A 52 0.07 22.71 -99.93
N LEU A 53 -0.74 23.18 -98.98
CA LEU A 53 -2.04 23.84 -99.25
C LEU A 53 -1.85 25.20 -99.93
N PHE A 54 -0.78 25.93 -99.64
CA PHE A 54 -0.46 27.17 -100.34
C PHE A 54 -0.13 26.91 -101.83
N LEU A 55 0.67 25.88 -102.11
CA LEU A 55 0.92 25.38 -103.47
C LEU A 55 -0.37 24.92 -104.15
N TYR A 56 -1.24 24.19 -103.43
CA TYR A 56 -2.55 23.77 -103.93
C TYR A 56 -3.45 24.95 -104.28
N LYS A 57 -3.43 26.04 -103.48
CA LYS A 57 -4.23 27.25 -103.70
C LYS A 57 -3.76 28.09 -104.89
N ASN A 58 -2.50 27.92 -105.31
CA ASN A 58 -1.90 28.61 -106.47
C ASN A 58 -2.04 27.84 -107.79
N LEU A 59 -2.56 26.61 -107.77
CA LEU A 59 -2.89 25.87 -108.99
C LEU A 59 -4.21 26.39 -109.60
N SER A 60 -4.27 26.52 -110.93
CA SER A 60 -5.51 26.94 -111.60
C SER A 60 -6.62 25.90 -111.38
N LYS A 61 -7.87 26.36 -111.20
CA LYS A 61 -9.05 25.49 -110.99
C LYS A 61 -9.14 24.37 -112.02
N GLN A 62 -8.83 24.68 -113.28
CA GLN A 62 -8.80 23.72 -114.38
C GLN A 62 -7.81 22.57 -114.14
N ARG A 63 -6.62 22.85 -113.61
CA ARG A 63 -5.57 21.84 -113.37
C ARG A 63 -5.89 20.93 -112.17
N ILE A 64 -6.56 21.48 -111.17
CA ILE A 64 -7.05 20.73 -110.00
C ILE A 64 -8.19 19.78 -110.43
N ASP A 65 -9.16 20.27 -111.21
CA ASP A 65 -10.25 19.42 -111.72
C ASP A 65 -9.75 18.34 -112.70
N LEU A 66 -8.73 18.63 -113.51
CA LEU A 66 -8.12 17.66 -114.43
C LEU A 66 -7.40 16.53 -113.67
N ASN A 67 -6.64 16.86 -112.62
CA ASN A 67 -5.97 15.87 -111.77
C ASN A 67 -6.96 15.08 -110.91
N LEU A 68 -8.02 15.72 -110.39
CA LEU A 68 -9.07 15.04 -109.64
C LEU A 68 -9.89 14.09 -110.55
N ASN A 69 -10.17 14.49 -111.79
CA ASN A 69 -10.81 13.63 -112.78
C ASN A 69 -9.90 12.47 -113.22
N ALA A 70 -8.59 12.71 -113.41
CA ALA A 70 -7.61 11.66 -113.71
C ALA A 70 -7.48 10.64 -112.56
N ALA A 71 -7.72 11.06 -111.31
CA ALA A 71 -7.78 10.19 -110.14
C ALA A 71 -9.19 9.61 -109.87
N GLY A 72 -10.20 9.90 -110.70
CA GLY A 72 -11.57 9.38 -110.57
C GLY A 72 -12.42 10.02 -109.47
N ILE A 73 -12.06 11.20 -108.97
CA ILE A 73 -12.69 11.82 -107.79
C ILE A 73 -13.46 13.09 -108.17
N LYS A 74 -14.78 13.12 -107.93
CA LYS A 74 -15.62 14.31 -108.19
C LYS A 74 -15.31 15.45 -107.21
N SER A 75 -14.84 16.59 -107.73
CA SER A 75 -14.30 17.73 -106.97
C SER A 75 -15.27 18.34 -105.95
N HIS A 76 -16.56 18.38 -106.26
CA HIS A 76 -17.58 18.96 -105.37
C HIS A 76 -17.83 18.15 -104.07
N SER A 77 -17.47 16.87 -104.04
CA SER A 77 -17.69 16.00 -102.87
C SER A 77 -16.50 15.94 -101.91
N LEU A 78 -15.30 16.30 -102.38
CA LEU A 78 -14.05 16.12 -101.64
C LEU A 78 -13.89 17.17 -100.55
N HIS A 79 -14.19 18.44 -100.83
CA HIS A 79 -13.97 19.51 -99.85
C HIS A 79 -14.89 19.39 -98.62
N LYS A 80 -16.18 19.07 -98.82
CA LYS A 80 -17.13 18.82 -97.72
C LYS A 80 -16.78 17.58 -96.89
N LYS A 81 -16.41 16.46 -97.53
CA LYS A 81 -16.01 15.23 -96.82
C LYS A 81 -14.70 15.40 -96.05
N LEU A 82 -13.75 16.16 -96.59
CA LEU A 82 -12.44 16.38 -95.97
C LEU A 82 -12.55 17.32 -94.76
N ILE A 83 -13.35 18.39 -94.86
CA ILE A 83 -13.67 19.26 -93.71
C ILE A 83 -14.39 18.46 -92.62
N LEU A 84 -15.41 17.67 -92.97
CA LEU A 84 -16.16 16.85 -92.00
C LEU A 84 -15.24 15.81 -91.30
N ARG A 85 -14.36 15.14 -92.04
CA ARG A 85 -13.40 14.18 -91.46
C ARG A 85 -12.38 14.85 -90.55
N ILE A 86 -11.85 16.01 -90.94
CA ILE A 86 -10.94 16.79 -90.08
C ILE A 86 -11.67 17.21 -88.79
N LEU A 87 -12.92 17.66 -88.91
CA LEU A 87 -13.71 18.10 -87.76
C LEU A 87 -14.00 16.93 -86.80
N ILE A 88 -14.41 15.77 -87.32
CA ILE A 88 -14.62 14.55 -86.52
C ILE A 88 -13.34 14.08 -85.84
N VAL A 89 -12.20 14.03 -86.56
CA VAL A 89 -10.91 13.65 -85.98
C VAL A 89 -10.49 14.66 -84.90
N SER A 90 -10.68 15.96 -85.12
CA SER A 90 -10.38 16.98 -84.12
C SER A 90 -11.26 16.85 -82.88
N LEU A 91 -12.56 16.58 -83.04
CA LEU A 91 -13.48 16.44 -81.92
C LEU A 91 -13.19 15.19 -81.09
N LEU A 92 -12.91 14.06 -81.74
CA LEU A 92 -12.52 12.80 -81.08
C LEU A 92 -11.16 12.92 -80.38
N SER A 93 -10.19 13.63 -80.98
CA SER A 93 -8.91 13.90 -80.33
C SER A 93 -9.07 14.80 -79.10
N LEU A 94 -9.97 15.78 -79.15
CA LEU A 94 -10.24 16.69 -78.03
C LEU A 94 -10.97 15.97 -76.90
N SER A 95 -11.96 15.12 -77.20
CA SER A 95 -12.65 14.33 -76.19
C SER A 95 -11.73 13.29 -75.53
N GLY A 96 -10.88 12.62 -76.34
CA GLY A 96 -9.84 11.73 -75.83
C GLY A 96 -8.85 12.48 -74.94
N PHE A 97 -8.39 13.66 -75.37
CA PHE A 97 -7.52 14.54 -74.59
C PHE A 97 -8.16 14.93 -73.24
N THR A 98 -9.41 15.40 -73.22
CA THR A 98 -10.06 15.79 -71.95
C THR A 98 -10.29 14.62 -70.99
N TYR A 99 -10.56 13.43 -71.51
CA TYR A 99 -10.76 12.22 -70.69
C TYR A 99 -9.45 11.70 -70.08
N PHE A 100 -8.35 11.73 -70.85
CA PHE A 100 -7.03 11.31 -70.36
C PHE A 100 -6.37 12.31 -69.38
N MET A 101 -6.67 13.60 -69.51
CA MET A 101 -5.96 14.67 -68.77
C MET A 101 -6.36 14.84 -67.29
N LYS A 102 -7.53 14.35 -66.87
CA LYS A 102 -8.11 14.74 -65.57
C LYS A 102 -7.35 14.15 -64.38
N ASP A 103 -7.00 12.87 -64.44
CA ASP A 103 -6.26 12.19 -63.36
C ASP A 103 -4.74 12.41 -63.48
N ASP A 104 -4.24 12.55 -64.72
CA ASP A 104 -2.80 12.69 -65.00
C ASP A 104 -2.24 14.06 -64.59
N LEU A 105 -3.05 15.12 -64.58
CA LEU A 105 -2.62 16.44 -64.09
C LEU A 105 -2.25 16.41 -62.60
N ASN A 106 -3.05 15.74 -61.77
CA ASN A 106 -2.78 15.63 -60.34
C ASN A 106 -1.54 14.78 -60.05
N GLU A 107 -1.36 13.64 -60.75
CA GLU A 107 -0.14 12.83 -60.61
C GLU A 107 1.12 13.57 -61.09
N THR A 108 1.03 14.31 -62.21
CA THR A 108 2.15 15.10 -62.74
C THR A 108 2.50 16.24 -61.79
N ILE A 109 1.50 16.93 -61.22
CA ILE A 109 1.69 17.97 -60.20
C ILE A 109 2.34 17.38 -58.95
N ASN A 110 1.90 16.21 -58.47
CA ASN A 110 2.50 15.55 -57.31
C ASN A 110 3.95 15.11 -57.59
N TYR A 111 4.23 14.53 -58.76
CA TYR A 111 5.59 14.12 -59.16
C TYR A 111 6.55 15.31 -59.33
N ILE A 112 6.10 16.39 -59.98
CA ILE A 112 6.85 17.66 -60.04
C ILE A 112 7.05 18.19 -58.62
N SER A 113 6.01 18.14 -57.78
CA SER A 113 6.11 18.61 -56.40
C SER A 113 7.15 17.85 -55.57
N GLU A 114 7.28 16.54 -55.78
CA GLU A 114 8.27 15.70 -55.10
C GLU A 114 9.70 15.97 -55.60
N LYS A 115 9.90 16.10 -56.92
CA LYS A 115 11.23 16.39 -57.50
C LYS A 115 11.75 17.79 -57.15
N PHE A 116 10.87 18.78 -57.02
CA PHE A 116 11.23 20.16 -56.65
C PHE A 116 11.27 20.42 -55.14
N LYS A 117 11.04 19.40 -54.29
CA LYS A 117 11.08 19.49 -52.82
C LYS A 117 10.23 20.64 -52.28
N PHE A 118 8.96 20.73 -52.69
CA PHE A 118 8.07 21.72 -52.06
C PHE A 118 7.85 21.39 -50.59
N THR A 119 7.78 22.45 -49.79
CA THR A 119 7.63 22.42 -48.34
C THR A 119 6.23 21.94 -47.97
N GLN A 120 6.12 20.88 -47.17
CA GLN A 120 4.83 20.26 -46.81
C GLN A 120 4.72 20.05 -45.29
N PRO A 121 3.70 20.61 -44.63
CA PRO A 121 3.50 20.43 -43.19
C PRO A 121 2.76 19.12 -42.86
N TYR A 122 3.16 18.49 -41.76
CA TYR A 122 2.64 17.23 -41.24
C TYR A 122 2.47 17.31 -39.73
N ILE A 123 1.53 16.52 -39.21
CA ILE A 123 1.44 16.16 -37.80
C ILE A 123 1.78 14.69 -37.69
N LYS A 124 2.76 14.38 -36.83
CA LYS A 124 3.15 13.02 -36.49
C LYS A 124 2.69 12.74 -35.06
N ILE A 125 2.03 11.60 -34.89
CA ILE A 125 1.53 11.12 -33.61
C ILE A 125 2.23 9.79 -33.33
N GLU A 126 3.04 9.77 -32.28
CA GLU A 126 3.65 8.54 -31.78
C GLU A 126 2.84 8.03 -30.59
N HIS A 127 2.17 6.91 -30.79
CA HIS A 127 1.49 6.20 -29.72
C HIS A 127 2.50 5.40 -28.88
N PRO A 128 2.22 5.18 -27.58
CA PRO A 128 3.09 4.39 -26.73
C PRO A 128 3.22 2.96 -27.26
N THR A 129 4.41 2.36 -27.07
CA THR A 129 4.77 1.04 -27.62
C THR A 129 3.84 -0.11 -27.22
N TYR A 130 3.10 0.04 -26.11
CA TYR A 130 2.14 -0.95 -25.62
C TYR A 130 0.72 -0.84 -26.20
N SER A 131 0.43 0.21 -26.99
CA SER A 131 -0.91 0.45 -27.56
C SER A 131 -1.20 -0.34 -28.84
N GLU A 132 -0.19 -1.05 -29.38
CA GLU A 132 -0.22 -1.72 -30.71
C GLU A 132 -0.56 -0.80 -31.90
N ALA A 133 -0.82 0.48 -31.67
CA ALA A 133 -1.10 1.48 -32.69
C ALA A 133 0.20 1.91 -33.38
N SER A 134 0.19 1.88 -34.73
CA SER A 134 1.29 2.41 -35.53
C SER A 134 1.36 3.92 -35.44
N THR A 135 2.56 4.48 -35.53
CA THR A 135 2.77 5.93 -35.69
C THR A 135 1.95 6.48 -36.86
N GLU A 136 1.15 7.51 -36.60
CA GLU A 136 0.35 8.18 -37.63
C GLU A 136 1.11 9.42 -38.14
N GLU A 137 1.25 9.56 -39.45
CA GLU A 137 1.74 10.79 -40.09
C GLU A 137 0.64 11.38 -40.98
N ILE A 138 0.10 12.52 -40.56
CA ILE A 138 -1.05 13.14 -41.22
C ILE A 138 -0.61 14.41 -41.93
N LYS A 139 -0.85 14.47 -43.25
CA LYS A 139 -0.54 15.64 -44.07
C LYS A 139 -1.52 16.77 -43.78
N LEU A 140 -1.01 17.95 -43.48
CA LEU A 140 -1.83 19.16 -43.31
C LEU A 140 -2.15 19.76 -44.67
N SER A 141 -3.22 19.27 -45.32
CA SER A 141 -3.71 19.81 -46.60
C SER A 141 -5.06 20.52 -46.51
N ASN A 142 -5.83 20.28 -45.45
CA ASN A 142 -7.17 20.83 -45.24
C ASN A 142 -7.21 21.66 -43.96
N ASN A 143 -7.93 22.79 -43.99
CA ASN A 143 -8.24 23.56 -42.78
C ASN A 143 -9.37 22.88 -41.99
N ASN A 144 -9.34 23.02 -40.67
CA ASN A 144 -10.29 22.47 -39.68
C ASN A 144 -10.19 20.96 -39.45
N MET A 145 -8.96 20.42 -39.44
CA MET A 145 -8.75 19.04 -39.02
C MET A 145 -8.96 18.88 -37.50
N LYS A 146 -9.64 17.81 -37.09
CA LYS A 146 -9.79 17.43 -35.67
C LYS A 146 -8.97 16.18 -35.38
N ILE A 147 -8.12 16.24 -34.36
CA ILE A 147 -7.23 15.16 -33.94
C ILE A 147 -7.57 14.76 -32.51
N LEU A 148 -7.65 13.46 -32.23
CA LEU A 148 -7.95 12.89 -30.91
C LEU A 148 -6.68 12.24 -30.36
N LEU A 149 -6.26 12.62 -29.15
CA LEU A 149 -5.03 12.13 -28.53
C LEU A 149 -5.24 11.87 -27.04
N ASP A 150 -4.47 10.93 -26.49
CA ASP A 150 -4.33 10.77 -25.05
C ASP A 150 -3.03 11.34 -24.50
N THR A 151 -2.96 11.56 -23.19
CA THR A 151 -1.76 12.10 -22.52
C THR A 151 -0.53 11.18 -22.58
N SER A 152 -0.72 9.89 -22.89
CA SER A 152 0.36 8.92 -23.07
C SER A 152 1.04 8.99 -24.44
N SER A 153 0.49 9.75 -25.38
CA SER A 153 1.02 9.91 -26.74
C SER A 153 2.07 11.03 -26.83
N TYR A 154 2.85 11.03 -27.92
CA TYR A 154 3.80 12.08 -28.27
C TYR A 154 3.39 12.75 -29.58
N LEU A 155 3.45 14.09 -29.61
CA LEU A 155 2.97 14.91 -30.71
C LEU A 155 4.11 15.69 -31.35
N GLU A 156 4.22 15.62 -32.67
CA GLU A 156 5.23 16.35 -33.45
C GLU A 156 4.57 17.07 -34.64
N PHE A 157 4.82 18.37 -34.77
CA PHE A 157 4.55 19.16 -35.97
C PHE A 157 5.84 19.24 -36.78
N LYS A 158 5.80 18.74 -38.02
CA LYS A 158 6.99 18.62 -38.88
C LYS A 158 6.76 19.17 -40.27
N ILE A 159 7.78 19.83 -40.81
CA ILE A 159 7.79 20.32 -42.18
C ILE A 159 8.74 19.46 -43.00
N LYS A 160 8.19 18.62 -43.89
CA LYS A 160 9.01 17.89 -44.86
C LYS A 160 9.50 18.87 -45.94
N ASN A 161 10.75 18.70 -46.36
CA ASN A 161 11.45 19.60 -47.29
C ASN A 161 11.49 21.07 -46.78
N PHE A 162 11.85 21.24 -45.52
CA PHE A 162 12.05 22.56 -44.91
C PHE A 162 13.12 23.37 -45.66
N LYS A 163 12.80 24.63 -45.99
CA LYS A 163 13.74 25.57 -46.60
C LYS A 163 14.33 26.44 -45.50
N SER A 164 15.66 26.50 -45.41
CA SER A 164 16.40 27.24 -44.38
C SER A 164 16.02 28.73 -44.22
N ASN A 165 15.46 29.33 -45.27
CA ASN A 165 15.10 30.75 -45.29
C ASN A 165 13.63 31.01 -44.93
N THR A 166 12.88 30.00 -44.51
CA THR A 166 11.45 30.13 -44.14
C THR A 166 11.26 29.95 -42.64
N SER A 167 10.66 30.94 -41.97
CA SER A 167 10.36 30.89 -40.54
C SER A 167 8.95 30.39 -40.32
N TRP A 168 8.78 29.24 -39.69
CA TRP A 168 7.47 28.70 -39.35
C TRP A 168 7.16 28.88 -37.86
N LYS A 169 5.91 29.26 -37.58
CA LYS A 169 5.37 29.50 -36.25
C LYS A 169 4.18 28.60 -36.00
N LEU A 170 4.17 27.98 -34.82
CA LEU A 170 3.05 27.21 -34.29
C LEU A 170 2.44 27.99 -33.14
N ASN A 171 1.16 28.31 -33.27
CA ASN A 171 0.36 28.90 -32.22
C ASN A 171 -0.63 27.86 -31.71
N ILE A 172 -0.65 27.64 -30.40
CA ILE A 172 -1.54 26.71 -29.71
C ILE A 172 -2.42 27.53 -28.76
N LYS A 173 -3.72 27.53 -29.00
CA LYS A 173 -4.71 28.29 -28.22
C LYS A 173 -5.65 27.35 -27.49
N TYR A 174 -5.79 27.57 -26.18
CA TYR A 174 -6.76 26.89 -25.34
C TYR A 174 -7.80 27.89 -24.84
N LYS A 175 -9.05 27.68 -25.22
CA LYS A 175 -10.18 28.49 -24.75
C LYS A 175 -10.71 27.90 -23.45
N ASN A 176 -10.51 28.61 -22.34
CA ASN A 176 -11.16 28.30 -21.07
C ASN A 176 -12.14 29.43 -20.71
N TYR A 177 -13.17 29.13 -19.91
CA TYR A 177 -14.29 30.03 -19.60
C TYR A 177 -13.90 31.44 -19.13
N ASP A 178 -12.70 31.64 -18.57
CA ASP A 178 -12.26 32.93 -18.00
C ASP A 178 -10.97 33.54 -18.60
N LYS A 179 -10.14 32.79 -19.34
CA LYS A 179 -8.88 33.29 -19.96
C LYS A 179 -8.50 32.51 -21.21
N ASP A 180 -8.12 33.24 -22.26
CA ASP A 180 -7.48 32.69 -23.46
C ASP A 180 -5.98 32.51 -23.19
N ASN A 181 -5.54 31.25 -23.04
CA ASN A 181 -4.11 30.95 -22.98
C ASN A 181 -3.62 30.65 -24.39
N GLU A 182 -2.65 31.45 -24.86
CA GLU A 182 -2.06 31.35 -26.19
C GLU A 182 -0.55 31.08 -26.07
N TYR A 183 -0.09 30.00 -26.69
CA TYR A 183 1.31 29.58 -26.67
C TYR A 183 1.89 29.67 -28.08
N ASN A 184 2.85 30.56 -28.26
CA ASN A 184 3.50 30.81 -29.53
C ASN A 184 4.89 30.17 -29.56
N TYR A 185 5.09 29.21 -30.45
CA TYR A 185 6.34 28.48 -30.65
C TYR A 185 6.92 28.78 -32.03
N GLN A 186 8.22 29.06 -32.08
CA GLN A 186 8.99 29.07 -33.31
C GLN A 186 9.47 27.64 -33.58
N LEU A 187 9.25 27.11 -34.79
CA LEU A 187 9.80 25.80 -35.15
C LEU A 187 11.33 25.87 -35.21
N SER A 188 11.98 24.76 -34.89
CA SER A 188 13.45 24.63 -34.91
C SER A 188 14.02 24.82 -36.33
N GLU A 189 15.35 24.95 -36.43
CA GLU A 189 16.06 25.04 -37.71
C GLU A 189 15.86 23.82 -38.64
N SER A 190 15.35 22.70 -38.11
CA SER A 190 14.96 21.52 -38.87
C SER A 190 13.48 21.51 -39.29
N GLY A 191 12.72 22.56 -38.94
CA GLY A 191 11.30 22.67 -39.25
C GLY A 191 10.43 21.75 -38.39
N VAL A 192 10.83 21.50 -37.13
CA VAL A 192 10.14 20.58 -36.22
C VAL A 192 9.80 21.28 -34.90
N TRP A 193 8.60 21.00 -34.38
CA TRP A 193 8.22 21.23 -32.99
C TRP A 193 7.66 19.92 -32.45
N SER A 194 8.00 19.56 -31.22
CA SER A 194 7.49 18.33 -30.61
C SER A 194 7.34 18.47 -29.10
N SER A 195 6.39 17.73 -28.55
CA SER A 195 6.10 17.72 -27.11
C SER A 195 5.40 16.44 -26.70
N SER A 196 5.62 15.98 -25.46
CA SER A 196 4.76 14.96 -24.88
C SER A 196 3.37 15.55 -24.66
N VAL A 197 2.32 14.81 -24.99
CA VAL A 197 0.95 15.29 -24.83
C VAL A 197 0.64 15.55 -23.35
N ALA A 198 1.23 14.78 -22.43
CA ALA A 198 1.20 15.05 -21.00
C ALA A 198 1.73 16.45 -20.63
N SER A 199 2.92 16.84 -21.11
CA SER A 199 3.50 18.16 -20.82
C SER A 199 2.64 19.30 -21.38
N LEU A 200 2.12 19.12 -22.60
CA LEU A 200 1.16 20.05 -23.18
C LEU A 200 -0.10 20.15 -22.31
N TYR A 201 -0.69 19.04 -21.91
CA TYR A 201 -1.88 18.98 -21.06
C TYR A 201 -1.68 19.66 -19.70
N GLU A 202 -0.51 19.53 -19.08
CA GLU A 202 -0.17 20.18 -17.81
C GLU A 202 -0.02 21.69 -17.93
N ASN A 203 0.62 22.17 -19.00
CA ASN A 203 0.76 23.61 -19.27
C ASN A 203 -0.60 24.30 -19.42
N LEU A 204 -1.64 23.55 -19.81
CA LEU A 204 -3.01 24.02 -19.98
C LEU A 204 -3.83 24.03 -18.67
N LYS A 205 -3.23 23.88 -17.48
CA LYS A 205 -3.95 23.86 -16.19
C LYS A 205 -4.34 25.28 -15.71
N LYS A 206 -5.48 25.37 -15.01
CA LYS A 206 -5.97 26.57 -14.29
C LYS A 206 -4.99 26.90 -13.16
N ASP A 207 -4.85 28.20 -12.84
CA ASP A 207 -3.93 28.82 -11.86
C ASP A 207 -3.07 27.89 -10.97
N LYS A 208 -1.74 28.15 -10.93
CA LYS A 208 -0.73 27.44 -10.11
C LYS A 208 -1.02 27.38 -8.59
N ASN A 209 -2.06 28.06 -8.10
CA ASN A 209 -2.37 28.22 -6.67
C ASN A 209 -3.59 27.43 -6.16
N GLU A 210 -4.35 26.73 -7.02
CA GLU A 210 -5.42 25.84 -6.52
C GLU A 210 -4.84 24.44 -6.21
N LEU A 211 -4.92 24.05 -4.94
CA LEU A 211 -4.51 22.73 -4.44
C LEU A 211 -5.21 21.58 -5.20
N ALA A 212 -4.50 21.00 -6.16
CA ALA A 212 -4.36 19.58 -6.55
C ALA A 212 -5.52 18.55 -6.42
N THR A 213 -6.75 18.92 -6.08
CA THR A 213 -7.79 17.96 -5.64
C THR A 213 -9.10 18.04 -6.40
N VAL A 214 -9.29 18.97 -7.34
CA VAL A 214 -10.54 19.05 -8.11
C VAL A 214 -10.25 18.93 -9.62
N ASN A 215 -10.71 17.82 -10.19
CA ASN A 215 -10.76 17.45 -11.61
C ASN A 215 -9.43 17.39 -12.40
N LYS A 216 -8.67 16.30 -12.22
CA LYS A 216 -7.54 15.94 -13.12
C LYS A 216 -7.98 15.37 -14.49
N ASN A 217 -9.26 15.07 -14.68
CA ASN A 217 -9.75 14.22 -15.78
C ASN A 217 -10.64 14.96 -16.81
N GLU A 218 -10.43 16.25 -17.06
CA GLU A 218 -11.21 16.99 -18.06
C GLU A 218 -10.57 16.90 -19.46
N VAL A 219 -11.40 16.58 -20.46
CA VAL A 219 -10.97 16.62 -21.87
C VAL A 219 -10.65 18.07 -22.24
N LYS A 220 -9.47 18.30 -22.84
CA LYS A 220 -9.04 19.62 -23.28
C LYS A 220 -9.08 19.73 -24.79
N ILE A 221 -9.76 20.75 -25.30
CA ILE A 221 -9.81 21.06 -26.74
C ILE A 221 -8.90 22.25 -27.01
N VAL A 222 -7.94 22.06 -27.91
CA VAL A 222 -6.87 23.01 -28.20
C VAL A 222 -6.87 23.33 -29.69
N ASP A 223 -7.00 24.59 -30.05
CA ASP A 223 -6.89 25.04 -31.43
C ASP A 223 -5.40 25.25 -31.77
N TYR A 224 -4.96 24.79 -32.94
CA TYR A 224 -3.61 25.06 -33.43
C TYR A 224 -3.65 25.86 -34.73
N THR A 225 -2.65 26.73 -34.90
CA THR A 225 -2.38 27.47 -36.14
C THR A 225 -0.91 27.35 -36.49
N LEU A 226 -0.59 26.69 -37.60
CA LEU A 226 0.76 26.58 -38.13
C LEU A 226 0.89 27.49 -39.36
N THR A 227 1.85 28.42 -39.36
CA THR A 227 2.01 29.39 -40.45
C THR A 227 3.47 29.77 -40.71
N ASN A 228 3.79 30.11 -41.96
CA ASN A 228 5.04 30.77 -42.37
C ASN A 228 4.83 32.24 -42.78
N GLY A 229 3.63 32.78 -42.58
CA GLY A 229 3.21 34.12 -43.02
C GLY A 229 2.47 34.14 -44.36
N THR A 230 2.77 33.22 -45.30
CA THR A 230 2.07 33.09 -46.60
C THR A 230 1.03 31.98 -46.60
N ASP A 231 1.36 30.86 -45.98
CA ASP A 231 0.52 29.68 -45.81
C ASP A 231 0.08 29.58 -44.35
N GLN A 232 -1.16 29.15 -44.13
CA GLN A 232 -1.75 29.00 -42.81
C GLN A 232 -2.59 27.73 -42.75
N PHE A 233 -2.32 26.91 -41.73
CA PHE A 233 -3.02 25.65 -41.47
C PHE A 233 -3.62 25.69 -40.06
N ILE A 234 -4.93 25.49 -39.97
CA ILE A 234 -5.69 25.60 -38.72
C ILE A 234 -6.41 24.28 -38.45
N GLY A 235 -6.43 23.86 -37.18
CA GLY A 235 -7.20 22.70 -36.74
C GLY A 235 -7.37 22.68 -35.22
N SER A 236 -7.90 21.57 -34.71
CA SER A 236 -8.16 21.36 -33.28
C SER A 236 -7.63 20.00 -32.83
N ILE A 237 -7.13 19.94 -31.60
CA ILE A 237 -6.63 18.75 -30.92
C ILE A 237 -7.47 18.56 -29.65
N GLU A 238 -8.14 17.42 -29.57
CA GLU A 238 -8.86 16.97 -28.38
C GLU A 238 -7.95 16.03 -27.58
N ILE A 239 -7.54 16.45 -26.39
CA ILE A 239 -6.65 15.72 -25.50
C ILE A 239 -7.45 15.11 -24.36
N THR A 240 -7.49 13.78 -24.31
CA THR A 240 -8.10 13.02 -23.21
C THR A 240 -7.04 12.53 -22.22
N PRO A 241 -7.22 12.71 -20.91
CA PRO A 241 -6.30 12.16 -19.91
C PRO A 241 -6.32 10.63 -19.93
N THR A 242 -5.15 10.00 -19.86
CA THR A 242 -5.01 8.55 -19.78
C THR A 242 -5.67 8.05 -18.48
N PRO A 243 -6.59 7.09 -18.53
CA PRO A 243 -7.32 6.66 -17.34
C PRO A 243 -6.40 5.96 -16.34
N LEU A 244 -6.67 6.19 -15.05
CA LEU A 244 -5.96 5.52 -13.96
C LEU A 244 -6.38 4.04 -13.87
N PRO A 245 -5.49 3.14 -13.37
CA PRO A 245 -5.85 1.77 -13.08
C PRO A 245 -7.05 1.67 -12.14
N ILE A 246 -7.98 0.78 -12.47
CA ILE A 246 -9.15 0.47 -11.66
C ILE A 246 -8.80 -0.72 -10.77
N LEU A 247 -8.86 -0.51 -9.45
CA LEU A 247 -8.66 -1.57 -8.46
C LEU A 247 -9.94 -1.89 -7.71
N LYS A 248 -10.26 -3.19 -7.66
CA LYS A 248 -11.23 -3.77 -6.74
C LYS A 248 -10.47 -4.51 -5.63
N PHE A 249 -10.69 -4.09 -4.40
CA PHE A 249 -10.01 -4.62 -3.21
C PHE A 249 -11.05 -4.91 -2.12
N GLU A 250 -11.20 -6.17 -1.74
CA GLU A 250 -12.22 -6.64 -0.80
C GLU A 250 -11.62 -7.60 0.23
N HIS A 251 -12.12 -7.54 1.48
CA HIS A 251 -11.71 -8.46 2.53
C HIS A 251 -12.44 -9.81 2.40
N VAL A 252 -11.70 -10.91 2.53
CA VAL A 252 -12.23 -12.28 2.45
C VAL A 252 -12.30 -12.88 3.86
N GLN A 253 -13.50 -13.27 4.29
CA GLN A 253 -13.69 -14.01 5.54
C GLN A 253 -13.40 -15.50 5.32
N MET A 254 -12.44 -16.05 6.08
CA MET A 254 -12.15 -17.49 6.06
C MET A 254 -13.22 -18.26 6.85
N PRO A 255 -13.62 -19.47 6.39
CA PRO A 255 -14.52 -20.34 7.14
C PRO A 255 -13.90 -20.82 8.47
N GLU A 256 -14.74 -21.04 9.50
CA GLU A 256 -14.34 -21.35 10.89
C GLU A 256 -13.47 -22.62 11.05
N GLN A 257 -13.39 -23.49 10.05
CA GLN A 257 -12.63 -24.75 10.13
C GLN A 257 -11.10 -24.54 10.02
N ASP A 258 -10.62 -23.40 9.54
CA ASP A 258 -9.19 -23.09 9.38
C ASP A 258 -8.65 -22.03 10.38
N ILE A 259 -9.35 -21.80 11.49
CA ILE A 259 -9.02 -20.73 12.47
C ILE A 259 -7.55 -20.77 12.90
N ALA A 260 -6.98 -21.96 13.17
CA ALA A 260 -5.58 -22.10 13.60
C ALA A 260 -4.56 -21.62 12.54
N LYS A 261 -4.88 -21.71 11.24
CA LYS A 261 -4.03 -21.22 10.13
C LYS A 261 -4.25 -19.74 9.83
N SER A 262 -5.37 -19.16 10.28
CA SER A 262 -5.77 -17.77 10.04
C SER A 262 -5.31 -16.77 11.11
N ILE A 263 -4.75 -17.25 12.24
CA ILE A 263 -4.36 -16.39 13.36
C ILE A 263 -3.35 -15.33 12.90
N GLY A 264 -3.77 -14.06 13.03
CA GLY A 264 -2.98 -12.88 12.67
C GLY A 264 -2.58 -12.84 11.18
N LYS A 265 -3.50 -13.27 10.32
CA LYS A 265 -3.49 -13.03 8.88
C LYS A 265 -4.80 -12.37 8.45
N LEU A 266 -4.72 -11.43 7.52
CA LEU A 266 -5.88 -10.89 6.79
C LEU A 266 -5.81 -11.37 5.35
N TYR A 267 -6.96 -11.67 4.77
CA TYR A 267 -7.05 -12.18 3.41
C TYR A 267 -7.86 -11.23 2.55
N PHE A 268 -7.42 -11.04 1.31
CA PHE A 268 -8.00 -10.08 0.39
C PHE A 268 -8.20 -10.66 -1.00
N TYR A 269 -9.30 -10.28 -1.62
CA TYR A 269 -9.49 -10.36 -3.06
C TYR A 269 -8.95 -9.08 -3.68
N LEU A 270 -8.07 -9.22 -4.67
CA LEU A 270 -7.48 -8.10 -5.40
C LEU A 270 -7.64 -8.30 -6.89
N ASN A 271 -8.28 -7.35 -7.55
CA ASN A 271 -8.40 -7.30 -9.00
C ASN A 271 -8.01 -5.91 -9.49
N ALA A 272 -7.01 -5.84 -10.37
CA ALA A 272 -6.54 -4.61 -10.98
C ALA A 272 -6.71 -4.70 -12.49
N SER A 273 -7.22 -3.63 -13.11
CA SER A 273 -7.33 -3.49 -14.56
C SER A 273 -6.86 -2.10 -14.98
N SER A 274 -6.16 -2.01 -16.11
CA SER A 274 -5.54 -0.77 -16.58
C SER A 274 -5.45 -0.75 -18.10
N SER A 275 -5.54 0.43 -18.71
CA SER A 275 -5.23 0.64 -20.13
C SER A 275 -3.72 0.75 -20.39
N VAL A 276 -2.92 0.96 -19.33
CA VAL A 276 -1.46 1.01 -19.37
C VAL A 276 -0.90 -0.21 -18.63
N PRO A 277 0.11 -0.92 -19.16
CA PRO A 277 0.69 -2.10 -18.53
C PRO A 277 1.08 -1.86 -17.06
N LEU A 278 0.67 -2.77 -16.19
CA LEU A 278 1.01 -2.75 -14.77
C LEU A 278 2.49 -3.10 -14.59
N SER A 279 3.17 -2.40 -13.71
CA SER A 279 4.56 -2.65 -13.32
C SER A 279 4.65 -3.27 -11.92
N LEU A 280 3.78 -2.84 -11.02
CA LEU A 280 3.78 -3.28 -9.61
C LEU A 280 2.38 -3.24 -9.05
N ILE A 281 2.03 -4.27 -8.29
CA ILE A 281 0.88 -4.26 -7.39
C ILE A 281 1.40 -4.44 -5.98
N SER A 282 1.05 -3.49 -5.11
CA SER A 282 1.40 -3.54 -3.70
C SER A 282 0.18 -3.29 -2.83
N LEU A 283 0.22 -3.83 -1.62
CA LEU A 283 -0.61 -3.35 -0.52
C LEU A 283 0.16 -2.26 0.18
N SER A 284 -0.47 -1.12 0.37
CA SER A 284 0.03 -0.04 1.20
C SER A 284 -0.66 -0.10 2.54
N ILE A 285 0.15 -0.31 3.57
CA ILE A 285 -0.30 -0.52 4.93
C ILE A 285 0.10 0.68 5.76
N ARG A 286 -0.84 1.23 6.52
CA ARG A 286 -0.54 2.23 7.55
C ARG A 286 -1.33 1.98 8.82
N THR A 287 -0.84 2.52 9.92
CA THR A 287 -1.54 2.52 11.21
C THR A 287 -1.96 3.94 11.58
N LYS A 288 -2.92 4.08 12.50
CA LYS A 288 -3.30 5.40 13.03
C LYS A 288 -2.11 6.10 13.70
N SER A 289 -1.25 5.35 14.39
CA SER A 289 -0.03 5.83 15.04
C SER A 289 1.07 6.32 14.08
N GLY A 290 0.92 6.09 12.77
CA GLY A 290 1.83 6.63 11.75
C GLY A 290 2.88 5.65 11.22
N TYR A 291 2.86 4.38 11.65
CA TYR A 291 3.65 3.33 10.99
C TYR A 291 3.12 3.07 9.58
N HIS A 292 4.00 2.98 8.59
CA HIS A 292 3.64 2.76 7.19
C HIS A 292 4.68 1.86 6.50
N PHE A 293 4.20 0.91 5.70
CA PHE A 293 5.02 0.09 4.81
C PHE A 293 4.21 -0.39 3.60
N ASP A 294 4.89 -0.70 2.51
CA ASP A 294 4.30 -1.31 1.33
C ASP A 294 4.72 -2.79 1.23
N LYS A 295 3.75 -3.67 1.01
CA LYS A 295 3.98 -5.09 0.70
C LYS A 295 3.75 -5.33 -0.78
N THR A 296 4.80 -5.68 -1.51
CA THR A 296 4.68 -6.11 -2.92
C THR A 296 3.89 -7.41 -3.00
N ILE A 297 2.86 -7.42 -3.84
CA ILE A 297 2.04 -8.60 -4.16
C ILE A 297 2.50 -9.22 -5.47
N ALA A 298 2.73 -8.38 -6.48
CA ALA A 298 3.22 -8.82 -7.78
C ALA A 298 4.07 -7.71 -8.40
N GLU A 299 5.15 -8.12 -9.07
CA GLU A 299 6.03 -7.25 -9.84
C GLU A 299 6.11 -7.80 -11.26
N PHE A 300 5.90 -6.92 -12.25
CA PHE A 300 5.85 -7.29 -13.65
C PHE A 300 6.99 -6.58 -14.39
N ALA A 301 8.02 -7.34 -14.75
CA ALA A 301 9.10 -6.84 -15.57
C ALA A 301 8.63 -6.76 -17.04
N ASN A 302 8.35 -5.55 -17.53
CA ASN A 302 8.10 -5.21 -18.95
C ASN A 302 7.02 -6.02 -19.70
N ALA A 303 6.14 -6.74 -19.00
CA ALA A 303 5.06 -7.49 -19.62
C ALA A 303 3.83 -6.60 -19.86
N SER A 304 3.08 -6.84 -20.95
CA SER A 304 1.79 -6.20 -21.28
C SER A 304 0.65 -6.67 -20.35
N GLN A 305 0.89 -6.76 -19.06
CA GLN A 305 -0.14 -7.15 -18.09
C GLN A 305 -1.06 -5.96 -17.83
N LEU A 306 -2.16 -5.92 -18.57
CA LEU A 306 -3.24 -4.94 -18.42
C LEU A 306 -4.20 -5.31 -17.29
N SER A 307 -4.17 -6.56 -16.82
CA SER A 307 -5.02 -7.03 -15.73
C SER A 307 -4.27 -7.98 -14.80
N PHE A 308 -4.67 -7.99 -13.53
CA PHE A 308 -4.20 -8.90 -12.50
C PHE A 308 -5.36 -9.28 -11.59
N VAL A 309 -5.48 -10.57 -11.27
CA VAL A 309 -6.47 -11.07 -10.31
C VAL A 309 -5.78 -12.00 -9.32
N SER A 310 -6.02 -11.76 -8.03
CA SER A 310 -5.63 -12.63 -6.92
C SER A 310 -6.85 -12.87 -6.04
N GLU A 311 -7.29 -14.12 -5.97
CA GLU A 311 -8.45 -14.52 -5.16
C GLU A 311 -8.14 -14.53 -3.65
N LEU A 312 -6.87 -14.74 -3.29
CA LEU A 312 -6.44 -14.87 -1.89
C LEU A 312 -5.05 -14.26 -1.69
N THR A 313 -5.00 -12.94 -1.52
CA THR A 313 -3.79 -12.24 -1.08
C THR A 313 -3.74 -12.22 0.44
N GLU A 314 -2.67 -12.78 1.03
CA GLU A 314 -2.48 -12.74 2.49
C GLU A 314 -1.68 -11.53 2.96
N LEU A 315 -2.09 -10.94 4.09
CA LEU A 315 -1.31 -10.00 4.88
C LEU A 315 -1.11 -10.58 6.27
N VAL A 316 0.11 -10.96 6.59
CA VAL A 316 0.48 -11.40 7.94
C VAL A 316 0.52 -10.16 8.83
N THR A 317 -0.39 -10.08 9.81
CA THR A 317 -0.44 -8.99 10.78
C THR A 317 0.41 -9.28 12.02
N LEU A 318 0.78 -10.54 12.25
CA LEU A 318 1.74 -10.92 13.30
C LEU A 318 3.12 -10.32 12.99
N GLY A 319 3.60 -9.44 13.87
CA GLY A 319 4.90 -8.75 13.72
C GLY A 319 4.80 -7.31 13.23
N ILE A 320 3.64 -6.88 12.72
CA ILE A 320 3.40 -5.46 12.44
C ILE A 320 3.39 -4.71 13.79
N PRO A 321 4.17 -3.63 13.95
CA PRO A 321 4.20 -2.86 15.17
C PRO A 321 2.88 -2.11 15.35
N PHE A 322 1.91 -2.73 16.04
CA PHE A 322 0.67 -2.08 16.46
C PHE A 322 0.78 -1.44 17.84
N MET A 323 0.51 -0.15 17.96
CA MET A 323 0.27 0.46 19.27
C MET A 323 -1.01 -0.15 19.89
N PRO A 324 -1.11 -0.22 21.22
CA PRO A 324 -2.38 -0.56 21.85
C PRO A 324 -3.44 0.45 21.39
N GLU A 325 -4.50 -0.01 20.73
CA GLU A 325 -5.61 0.77 20.13
C GLU A 325 -5.37 1.24 18.68
N ASP A 326 -4.35 0.73 17.98
CA ASP A 326 -4.15 1.04 16.56
C ASP A 326 -5.25 0.45 15.65
N THR A 327 -5.61 1.22 14.63
CA THR A 327 -6.38 0.76 13.48
C THR A 327 -5.42 0.55 12.32
N LEU A 328 -5.47 -0.63 11.70
CA LEU A 328 -4.72 -0.99 10.51
C LEU A 328 -5.52 -0.54 9.29
N TYR A 329 -4.95 0.36 8.50
CA TYR A 329 -5.49 0.80 7.23
C TYR A 329 -4.73 0.08 6.11
N VAL A 330 -5.45 -0.54 5.19
CA VAL A 330 -4.87 -1.26 4.05
C VAL A 330 -5.51 -0.75 2.77
N LYS A 331 -4.70 -0.31 1.82
CA LYS A 331 -5.14 0.03 0.46
C LYS A 331 -4.30 -0.74 -0.56
N ALA A 332 -4.88 -1.11 -1.69
CA ALA A 332 -4.13 -1.64 -2.81
C ALA A 332 -3.66 -0.50 -3.72
N ILE A 333 -2.43 -0.59 -4.21
CA ILE A 333 -1.83 0.34 -5.17
C ILE A 333 -1.41 -0.47 -6.40
N ALA A 334 -1.86 -0.03 -7.58
CA ALA A 334 -1.35 -0.52 -8.86
C ALA A 334 -0.55 0.60 -9.52
N LYS A 335 0.74 0.36 -9.73
CA LYS A 335 1.62 1.23 -10.51
C LYS A 335 1.71 0.68 -11.93
N THR A 336 1.81 1.58 -12.89
CA THR A 336 2.00 1.22 -14.30
C THR A 336 3.45 1.42 -14.72
N VAL A 337 3.79 1.04 -15.94
CA VAL A 337 5.09 1.35 -16.56
C VAL A 337 5.32 2.86 -16.72
N LEU A 338 4.25 3.66 -16.70
CA LEU A 338 4.32 5.12 -16.63
C LEU A 338 4.25 5.55 -15.15
N THR A 339 5.34 6.09 -14.62
CA THR A 339 5.52 6.39 -13.18
C THR A 339 4.43 7.26 -12.59
N ASP A 340 3.82 8.12 -13.41
CA ASP A 340 2.85 9.12 -12.98
C ASP A 340 1.39 8.60 -12.99
N ILE A 341 1.17 7.39 -13.51
CA ILE A 341 -0.15 6.75 -13.59
C ILE A 341 -0.21 5.65 -12.52
N ILE A 342 -0.84 5.99 -11.40
CA ILE A 342 -1.02 5.13 -10.23
C ILE A 342 -2.51 5.04 -9.91
N GLY A 343 -3.03 3.82 -9.80
CA GLY A 343 -4.36 3.56 -9.29
C GLY A 343 -4.29 3.17 -7.82
N GLU A 344 -5.23 3.67 -7.02
CA GLU A 344 -5.39 3.31 -5.61
C GLU A 344 -6.81 2.77 -5.37
N SER A 345 -6.93 1.71 -4.58
CA SER A 345 -8.24 1.24 -4.11
C SER A 345 -8.75 2.11 -2.97
N LYS A 346 -10.04 1.94 -2.64
CA LYS A 346 -10.56 2.41 -1.35
C LYS A 346 -9.75 1.76 -0.22
N GLU A 347 -9.44 2.57 0.79
CA GLU A 347 -8.76 2.12 1.99
C GLU A 347 -9.74 1.34 2.88
N LEU A 348 -9.32 0.16 3.34
CA LEU A 348 -10.07 -0.69 4.25
C LEU A 348 -9.49 -0.56 5.67
N GLU A 349 -10.38 -0.47 6.65
CA GLU A 349 -10.02 -0.31 8.06
C GLU A 349 -10.22 -1.63 8.82
N PHE A 350 -9.17 -2.05 9.52
CA PHE A 350 -9.17 -3.24 10.36
C PHE A 350 -8.80 -2.84 11.79
N PRO A 351 -9.73 -2.96 12.76
CA PRO A 351 -9.37 -2.76 14.14
C PRO A 351 -8.39 -3.86 14.56
N VAL A 352 -7.19 -3.47 14.99
CA VAL A 352 -6.21 -4.44 15.47
C VAL A 352 -6.61 -4.83 16.88
N ARG A 353 -6.97 -6.10 17.08
CA ARG A 353 -7.20 -6.62 18.42
C ARG A 353 -5.86 -6.74 19.15
N THR A 354 -5.64 -5.86 20.11
CA THR A 354 -4.42 -5.87 20.92
C THR A 354 -4.51 -6.99 21.96
N PRO A 355 -3.37 -7.50 22.46
CA PRO A 355 -3.37 -8.43 23.59
C PRO A 355 -4.18 -7.89 24.78
N MET A 356 -4.15 -6.57 25.01
CA MET A 356 -4.95 -5.91 26.04
C MET A 356 -6.46 -6.02 25.81
N GLN A 357 -6.93 -5.83 24.57
CA GLN A 357 -8.35 -5.99 24.21
C GLN A 357 -8.78 -7.46 24.30
N VAL A 358 -7.96 -8.39 23.80
CA VAL A 358 -8.21 -9.83 23.93
C VAL A 358 -8.29 -10.22 25.40
N ARG A 359 -7.39 -9.72 26.25
CA ARG A 359 -7.40 -9.96 27.69
C ARG A 359 -8.66 -9.42 28.36
N LYS A 360 -9.11 -8.22 27.99
CA LYS A 360 -10.36 -7.62 28.47
C LYS A 360 -11.57 -8.47 28.10
N ASP A 361 -11.62 -8.99 26.88
CA ASP A 361 -12.70 -9.88 26.42
C ASP A 361 -12.69 -11.23 27.18
N ILE A 362 -11.50 -11.79 27.45
CA ILE A 362 -11.36 -13.00 28.27
C ILE A 362 -11.85 -12.73 29.70
N ILE A 363 -11.46 -11.60 30.31
CA ILE A 363 -11.92 -11.21 31.65
C ILE A 363 -13.45 -11.13 31.67
N LEU A 364 -14.05 -10.44 30.70
CA LEU A 364 -15.51 -10.27 30.63
C LEU A 364 -16.24 -11.62 30.47
N ASN A 365 -15.71 -12.51 29.63
CA ASN A 365 -16.25 -13.85 29.45
C ASN A 365 -16.07 -14.73 30.70
N LEU A 366 -14.95 -14.61 31.43
CA LEU A 366 -14.73 -15.30 32.70
C LEU A 366 -15.63 -14.78 33.83
N GLU A 367 -15.84 -13.46 33.92
CA GLU A 367 -16.80 -12.86 34.84
C GLU A 367 -18.23 -13.33 34.54
N LYS A 368 -18.58 -13.42 33.25
CA LYS A 368 -19.87 -13.99 32.81
C LYS A 368 -19.97 -15.48 33.17
N ALA A 369 -18.91 -16.27 32.96
CA ALA A 369 -18.86 -17.67 33.36
C ALA A 369 -19.05 -17.84 34.87
N LEU A 370 -18.36 -17.04 35.68
CA LEU A 370 -18.46 -17.06 37.14
C LEU A 370 -19.87 -16.69 37.61
N LYS A 371 -20.45 -15.63 37.03
CA LYS A 371 -21.83 -15.21 37.33
C LYS A 371 -22.82 -16.31 36.97
N ASN A 372 -22.68 -16.91 35.80
CA ASN A 372 -23.53 -18.00 35.35
C ASN A 372 -23.41 -19.20 36.30
N LEU A 373 -22.19 -19.62 36.64
CA LEU A 373 -21.91 -20.73 37.57
C LEU A 373 -22.55 -20.52 38.95
N ASN A 374 -22.41 -19.31 39.52
CA ASN A 374 -23.00 -18.96 40.81
C ASN A 374 -24.54 -18.95 40.79
N SER A 375 -25.13 -18.67 39.62
CA SER A 375 -26.57 -18.58 39.41
C SER A 375 -27.25 -19.90 39.02
N ILE A 376 -26.49 -20.97 38.76
CA ILE A 376 -27.06 -22.29 38.42
C ILE A 376 -27.95 -22.79 39.57
N LYS A 377 -29.16 -23.23 39.20
CA LYS A 377 -30.13 -23.85 40.13
C LYS A 377 -30.18 -25.36 39.98
N SER A 378 -29.93 -25.88 38.77
CA SER A 378 -29.93 -27.32 38.45
C SER A 378 -28.76 -27.68 37.52
N PHE A 379 -27.95 -28.67 37.88
CA PHE A 379 -26.75 -29.03 37.09
C PHE A 379 -27.07 -29.96 35.91
N ILE A 380 -28.10 -29.62 35.14
CA ILE A 380 -28.50 -30.29 33.89
C ILE A 380 -27.64 -29.73 32.75
N ASN A 381 -27.38 -30.52 31.70
CA ASN A 381 -26.50 -30.16 30.58
C ASN A 381 -26.79 -28.78 29.98
N SER A 382 -28.06 -28.38 29.83
CA SER A 382 -28.45 -27.08 29.27
C SER A 382 -28.10 -25.87 30.16
N GLU A 383 -28.01 -26.02 31.48
CA GLU A 383 -27.53 -24.95 32.38
C GLU A 383 -26.01 -24.93 32.45
N LYS A 384 -25.35 -26.09 32.39
CA LYS A 384 -23.88 -26.19 32.26
C LYS A 384 -23.39 -25.52 30.97
N GLU A 385 -24.15 -25.66 29.88
CA GLU A 385 -23.81 -25.08 28.58
C GLU A 385 -23.72 -23.55 28.62
N LYS A 386 -24.53 -22.89 29.45
CA LYS A 386 -24.45 -21.43 29.68
C LYS A 386 -23.14 -20.98 30.37
N VAL A 387 -22.46 -21.89 31.07
CA VAL A 387 -21.11 -21.65 31.65
C VAL A 387 -20.02 -22.05 30.64
N PHE A 388 -20.23 -23.14 29.90
CA PHE A 388 -19.31 -23.60 28.86
C PHE A 388 -19.15 -22.62 27.71
N GLU A 389 -20.21 -21.98 27.24
CA GLU A 389 -20.14 -21.09 26.07
C GLU A 389 -19.19 -19.89 26.30
N PRO A 390 -19.27 -19.12 27.42
CA PRO A 390 -18.26 -18.11 27.74
C PRO A 390 -16.84 -18.70 27.94
N LEU A 391 -16.70 -19.87 28.58
CA LEU A 391 -15.39 -20.50 28.80
C LEU A 391 -14.73 -20.94 27.48
N ALA A 392 -15.49 -21.52 26.55
CA ALA A 392 -15.01 -21.92 25.24
C ALA A 392 -14.54 -20.71 24.42
N LYS A 393 -15.32 -19.61 24.44
CA LYS A 393 -14.93 -18.33 23.84
C LYS A 393 -13.65 -17.78 24.46
N SER A 394 -13.52 -17.81 25.79
CA SER A 394 -12.28 -17.43 26.48
C SER A 394 -11.10 -18.32 26.11
N ALA A 395 -11.30 -19.63 25.97
CA ALA A 395 -10.24 -20.56 25.58
C ALA A 395 -9.73 -20.28 24.15
N GLN A 396 -10.64 -19.95 23.22
CA GLN A 396 -10.29 -19.54 21.86
C GLN A 396 -9.53 -18.21 21.85
N LEU A 397 -10.00 -17.22 22.60
CA LEU A 397 -9.32 -15.92 22.73
C LEU A 397 -7.95 -16.06 23.39
N ALA A 398 -7.81 -16.94 24.38
CA ALA A 398 -6.53 -17.21 25.04
C ALA A 398 -5.48 -17.79 24.08
N MET A 399 -5.87 -18.40 22.97
CA MET A 399 -4.92 -18.81 21.92
C MET A 399 -4.22 -17.63 21.25
N GLN A 400 -4.77 -16.42 21.36
CA GLN A 400 -4.24 -15.20 20.75
C GLN A 400 -3.25 -14.44 21.65
N LEU A 401 -3.14 -14.78 22.94
CA LEU A 401 -2.27 -14.09 23.92
C LEU A 401 -0.81 -14.58 23.97
N GLY A 402 -0.29 -15.18 22.89
CA GLY A 402 1.06 -15.76 22.86
C GLY A 402 1.16 -17.12 23.57
N ARG A 403 2.27 -17.85 23.38
CA ARG A 403 2.46 -19.29 23.74
C ARG A 403 2.48 -19.62 25.25
N SER A 404 1.89 -18.80 26.10
CA SER A 404 1.64 -19.11 27.50
C SER A 404 0.40 -19.99 27.64
N GLY A 405 0.61 -21.30 27.75
CA GLY A 405 -0.48 -22.26 27.92
C GLY A 405 -1.27 -22.09 29.21
N MET A 406 -0.90 -21.18 30.12
CA MET A 406 -1.40 -21.17 31.50
C MET A 406 -2.84 -20.64 31.63
N VAL A 407 -3.16 -19.49 31.03
CA VAL A 407 -4.54 -18.96 30.98
C VAL A 407 -5.46 -19.99 30.33
N ARG A 408 -5.04 -20.50 29.17
CA ARG A 408 -5.80 -21.50 28.42
C ARG A 408 -5.95 -22.82 29.19
N LYS A 409 -4.88 -23.32 29.81
CA LYS A 409 -4.87 -24.53 30.64
C LYS A 409 -5.83 -24.36 31.81
N ASN A 410 -5.79 -23.24 32.52
CA ASN A 410 -6.74 -22.97 33.61
C ASN A 410 -8.20 -22.94 33.12
N ILE A 411 -8.46 -22.35 31.96
CA ILE A 411 -9.80 -22.33 31.36
C ILE A 411 -10.25 -23.75 30.98
N ILE A 412 -9.37 -24.55 30.36
CA ILE A 412 -9.67 -25.94 29.97
C ILE A 412 -9.88 -26.83 31.21
N GLU A 413 -9.05 -26.69 32.24
CA GLU A 413 -9.24 -27.37 33.53
C GLU A 413 -10.57 -26.98 34.17
N THR A 414 -10.93 -25.70 34.13
CA THR A 414 -12.22 -25.20 34.60
C THR A 414 -13.37 -25.85 33.81
N MET A 415 -13.27 -25.93 32.48
CA MET A 415 -14.27 -26.59 31.64
C MET A 415 -14.45 -28.07 32.06
N SER A 416 -13.35 -28.79 32.30
CA SER A 416 -13.38 -30.16 32.78
C SER A 416 -14.03 -30.28 34.17
N TYR A 417 -13.76 -29.36 35.09
CA TYR A 417 -14.44 -29.35 36.39
C TYR A 417 -15.93 -29.08 36.27
N VAL A 418 -16.33 -28.11 35.43
CA VAL A 418 -17.75 -27.77 35.19
C VAL A 418 -18.53 -28.95 34.61
N GLU A 419 -17.91 -29.75 33.75
CA GLU A 419 -18.50 -30.97 33.20
C GLU A 419 -18.93 -31.95 34.32
N ASN A 420 -18.08 -32.08 35.33
CA ASN A 420 -18.22 -33.05 36.42
C ASN A 420 -19.05 -32.56 37.62
N ILE A 421 -19.59 -31.32 37.59
CA ILE A 421 -20.41 -30.81 38.69
C ILE A 421 -21.75 -31.54 38.72
N ASN A 422 -22.08 -32.13 39.87
CA ASN A 422 -23.35 -32.81 40.09
C ASN A 422 -24.25 -32.03 41.06
N LYS A 423 -23.65 -31.29 42.00
CA LYS A 423 -24.39 -30.53 43.03
C LYS A 423 -23.70 -29.21 43.37
N LYS A 424 -24.47 -28.24 43.87
CA LYS A 424 -23.92 -26.98 44.36
C LYS A 424 -23.01 -27.26 45.55
N ASN A 425 -21.83 -26.64 45.57
CA ASN A 425 -20.79 -26.82 46.60
C ASN A 425 -20.14 -28.21 46.66
N ASP A 426 -20.30 -29.06 45.64
CA ASP A 426 -19.43 -30.23 45.52
C ASP A 426 -17.98 -29.80 45.23
N LYS A 427 -17.04 -30.77 45.27
CA LYS A 427 -15.62 -30.49 45.06
C LYS A 427 -15.37 -29.80 43.72
N TYR A 428 -15.96 -30.31 42.64
CA TYR A 428 -15.82 -29.76 41.29
C TYR A 428 -16.39 -28.34 41.17
N TYR A 429 -17.50 -28.02 41.84
CA TYR A 429 -18.06 -26.67 41.90
C TYR A 429 -17.10 -25.70 42.59
N LYS A 430 -16.58 -26.08 43.76
CA LYS A 430 -15.63 -25.25 44.51
C LYS A 430 -14.35 -25.03 43.71
N ASP A 431 -13.82 -26.09 43.10
CA ASP A 431 -12.62 -26.05 42.27
C ASP A 431 -12.84 -25.18 41.02
N SER A 432 -14.02 -25.26 40.37
CA SER A 432 -14.38 -24.41 39.23
C SER A 432 -14.44 -22.93 39.60
N VAL A 433 -15.15 -22.58 40.68
CA VAL A 433 -15.26 -21.19 41.16
C VAL A 433 -13.87 -20.63 41.49
N LYS A 434 -13.07 -21.41 42.23
CA LYS A 434 -11.72 -21.04 42.64
C LYS A 434 -10.81 -20.83 41.42
N LYS A 435 -10.83 -21.75 40.45
CA LYS A 435 -9.98 -21.66 39.25
C LYS A 435 -10.35 -20.50 38.34
N ILE A 436 -11.65 -20.18 38.20
CA ILE A 436 -12.10 -18.98 37.47
C ILE A 436 -11.61 -17.71 38.17
N GLN A 437 -11.80 -17.62 39.49
CA GLN A 437 -11.38 -16.45 40.27
C GLN A 437 -9.86 -16.24 40.18
N LEU A 438 -9.07 -17.30 40.31
CA LEU A 438 -7.62 -17.27 40.17
C LEU A 438 -7.19 -16.76 38.79
N THR A 439 -7.83 -17.27 37.74
CA THR A 439 -7.54 -16.87 36.36
C THR A 439 -7.91 -15.40 36.14
N LEU A 440 -9.03 -14.94 36.71
CA LEU A 440 -9.42 -13.52 36.69
C LEU A 440 -8.41 -12.63 37.41
N ASP A 441 -7.96 -13.01 38.60
CA ASP A 441 -7.01 -12.23 39.36
C ASP A 441 -5.66 -12.14 38.65
N MET A 442 -5.19 -13.24 38.07
CA MET A 442 -4.00 -13.27 37.22
C MET A 442 -4.15 -12.33 36.01
N LEU A 443 -5.22 -12.43 35.23
CA LEU A 443 -5.44 -11.58 34.06
C LEU A 443 -5.60 -10.11 34.43
N LYS A 444 -6.29 -9.79 35.53
CA LYS A 444 -6.45 -8.42 36.04
C LYS A 444 -5.11 -7.83 36.51
N ARG A 445 -4.24 -8.64 37.15
CA ARG A 445 -2.88 -8.22 37.50
C ARG A 445 -2.06 -7.93 36.26
N GLN A 446 -2.04 -8.84 35.29
CA GLN A 446 -1.30 -8.67 34.04
C GLN A 446 -1.81 -7.44 33.26
N GLN A 447 -3.14 -7.21 33.21
CA GLN A 447 -3.74 -6.03 32.58
C GLN A 447 -3.23 -4.72 33.21
N LYS A 448 -3.22 -4.62 34.55
CA LYS A 448 -2.75 -3.42 35.25
C LYS A 448 -1.28 -3.11 35.00
N MET A 449 -0.43 -4.14 35.00
CA MET A 449 1.00 -3.99 34.72
C MET A 449 1.27 -3.55 33.28
N GLU A 450 0.46 -4.03 32.33
CA GLU A 450 0.53 -3.58 30.94
C GLU A 450 0.01 -2.18 30.70
N GLU A 451 -1.06 -1.78 31.38
CA GLU A 451 -1.59 -0.41 31.34
C GLU A 451 -0.52 0.59 31.81
N GLY A 452 0.27 0.24 32.83
CA GLY A 452 1.43 1.03 33.27
C GLY A 452 2.53 1.15 32.21
N GLY A 453 2.90 0.03 31.55
CA GLY A 453 3.88 0.07 30.45
C GLY A 453 3.39 0.87 29.23
N ASN A 454 2.11 0.74 28.88
CA ASN A 454 1.48 1.50 27.80
C ASN A 454 1.43 3.01 28.10
N LEU A 455 1.13 3.38 29.35
CA LEU A 455 1.20 4.78 29.79
C LEU A 455 2.58 5.38 29.53
N LEU A 456 3.66 4.70 29.92
CA LEU A 456 5.04 5.18 29.73
C LEU A 456 5.41 5.34 28.25
N ALA A 457 5.02 4.39 27.40
CA ALA A 457 5.24 4.49 25.95
C ALA A 457 4.46 5.67 25.34
N ARG A 458 3.19 5.84 25.71
CA ARG A 458 2.35 6.94 25.21
C ARG A 458 2.81 8.31 25.73
N LEU A 459 3.36 8.38 26.95
CA LEU A 459 4.02 9.58 27.46
C LEU A 459 5.21 10.02 26.58
N GLN A 460 6.02 9.07 26.11
CA GLN A 460 7.13 9.36 25.19
C GLN A 460 6.62 9.87 23.84
N ASN A 461 5.55 9.29 23.31
CA ASN A 461 4.94 9.68 22.03
C ASN A 461 4.24 11.04 22.08
N LEU A 462 3.66 11.42 23.22
CA LEU A 462 2.93 12.68 23.39
C LEU A 462 3.80 13.88 22.98
N LYS A 463 5.09 13.91 23.39
CA LYS A 463 6.04 14.96 23.01
C LYS A 463 6.16 15.10 21.49
N TYR A 464 6.26 13.98 20.77
CA TYR A 464 6.40 13.96 19.33
C TYR A 464 5.12 14.43 18.63
N ASN A 465 3.96 13.97 19.11
CA ASN A 465 2.66 14.37 18.58
C ASN A 465 2.44 15.89 18.73
N ILE A 466 2.84 16.48 19.86
CA ILE A 466 2.80 17.94 20.08
C ILE A 466 3.77 18.67 19.14
N ALA A 467 4.97 18.13 18.90
CA ALA A 467 5.92 18.71 17.95
C ALA A 467 5.41 18.69 16.50
N LYS A 468 4.67 17.64 16.12
CA LYS A 468 4.05 17.50 14.79
C LYS A 468 2.87 18.47 14.58
N LEU A 469 2.09 18.73 15.63
CA LEU A 469 1.05 19.77 15.66
C LEU A 469 1.59 21.17 15.32
N LYS A 470 2.84 21.46 15.68
CA LYS A 470 3.50 22.73 15.38
C LYS A 470 3.81 22.89 13.88
N ASN A 471 4.00 21.78 13.15
CA ASN A 471 4.51 21.76 11.78
C ASN A 471 3.48 21.30 10.73
N SER A 472 2.30 20.84 11.15
CA SER A 472 1.20 20.39 10.28
C SER A 472 -0.15 20.67 10.95
N GLU A 473 -1.24 20.81 10.17
CA GLU A 473 -2.63 20.80 10.67
C GLU A 473 -3.02 19.40 11.21
N GLY A 474 -2.34 18.97 12.28
CA GLY A 474 -2.70 17.77 13.02
C GLY A 474 -3.99 17.97 13.81
N ASN A 475 -4.68 16.87 14.11
CA ASN A 475 -5.97 16.86 14.79
C ASN A 475 -5.81 17.28 16.27
N PHE A 476 -5.88 18.59 16.55
CA PHE A 476 -5.67 19.19 17.88
C PHE A 476 -6.52 18.51 18.98
N ASP A 477 -7.77 18.18 18.65
CA ASP A 477 -8.72 17.55 19.57
C ASP A 477 -8.28 16.14 19.99
N GLU A 478 -7.63 15.38 19.10
CA GLU A 478 -7.12 14.04 19.43
C GLU A 478 -5.96 14.11 20.42
N ILE A 479 -5.06 15.08 20.26
CA ILE A 479 -3.89 15.24 21.16
C ILE A 479 -4.32 15.79 22.51
N LEU A 480 -5.32 16.67 22.53
CA LEU A 480 -5.92 17.14 23.78
C LEU A 480 -6.61 16.00 24.53
N ALA A 481 -7.38 15.16 23.82
CA ALA A 481 -8.02 13.98 24.39
C ALA A 481 -7.00 12.96 24.91
N GLU A 482 -5.93 12.69 24.14
CA GLU A 482 -4.81 11.84 24.56
C GLU A 482 -4.13 12.37 25.83
N THR A 483 -3.86 13.67 25.90
CA THR A 483 -3.25 14.29 27.09
C THR A 483 -4.12 14.11 28.34
N ASN A 484 -5.44 14.28 28.20
CA ASN A 484 -6.38 14.12 29.30
C ASN A 484 -6.50 12.66 29.76
N ASP A 485 -6.50 11.71 28.82
CA ASP A 485 -6.48 10.26 29.12
C ASP A 485 -5.20 9.85 29.87
N LEU A 486 -4.03 10.30 29.39
CA LEU A 486 -2.74 10.02 30.04
C LEU A 486 -2.68 10.59 31.45
N LYS A 487 -3.23 11.79 31.66
CA LYS A 487 -3.32 12.43 32.99
C LYS A 487 -4.11 11.56 33.96
N ASN A 488 -5.28 11.06 33.57
CA ASN A 488 -6.09 10.22 34.45
C ASN A 488 -5.38 8.89 34.73
N LYS A 489 -4.84 8.25 33.69
CA LYS A 489 -4.10 6.99 33.80
C LYS A 489 -2.86 7.10 34.69
N SER A 490 -2.14 8.23 34.69
CA SER A 490 -0.98 8.42 35.57
C SER A 490 -1.37 8.53 37.05
N SER A 491 -2.47 9.21 37.36
CA SER A 491 -2.97 9.27 38.75
C SER A 491 -3.42 7.90 39.24
N ASP A 492 -4.12 7.15 38.40
CA ASP A 492 -4.61 5.84 38.76
C ASP A 492 -3.46 4.84 38.95
N LEU A 493 -2.45 4.87 38.08
CA LEU A 493 -1.26 4.04 38.22
C LEU A 493 -0.50 4.34 39.52
N ASN A 494 -0.28 5.62 39.86
CA ASN A 494 0.41 6.00 41.09
C ASN A 494 -0.31 5.43 42.33
N LYS A 495 -1.63 5.64 42.43
CA LYS A 495 -2.46 5.08 43.53
C LYS A 495 -2.35 3.55 43.58
N GLN A 496 -2.37 2.88 42.44
CA GLN A 496 -2.25 1.43 42.36
C GLN A 496 -0.89 0.94 42.85
N LEU A 497 0.22 1.53 42.39
CA LEU A 497 1.57 1.16 42.82
C LEU A 497 1.75 1.36 44.33
N LEU A 498 1.11 2.40 44.89
CA LEU A 498 1.15 2.66 46.32
C LEU A 498 0.40 1.57 47.12
N ILE A 499 -0.74 1.09 46.61
CA ILE A 499 -1.45 -0.07 47.18
C ILE A 499 -0.59 -1.34 47.07
N LEU A 500 0.00 -1.61 45.89
CA LEU A 500 0.84 -2.80 45.67
C LEU A 500 2.07 -2.81 46.59
N SER A 501 2.65 -1.64 46.88
CA SER A 501 3.79 -1.50 47.81
C SER A 501 3.49 -1.92 49.26
N GLN A 502 2.21 -2.03 49.61
CA GLN A 502 1.75 -2.43 50.94
C GLN A 502 1.35 -3.91 51.01
N GLN A 503 1.19 -4.57 49.86
CA GLN A 503 0.78 -5.97 49.79
C GLN A 503 1.96 -6.90 50.12
N SER A 504 1.71 -7.89 50.99
CA SER A 504 2.70 -8.89 51.40
C SER A 504 3.17 -9.77 50.24
N SER A 505 2.32 -9.97 49.22
CA SER A 505 2.58 -10.79 48.03
C SER A 505 3.77 -10.34 47.16
N TYR A 506 4.25 -9.11 47.33
CA TYR A 506 5.42 -8.59 46.61
C TYR A 506 6.74 -8.73 47.38
N GLY A 507 6.67 -9.09 48.68
CA GLY A 507 7.86 -9.36 49.50
C GLY A 507 8.92 -8.26 49.51
N LEU A 508 8.48 -7.00 49.49
CA LEU A 508 9.36 -5.83 49.62
C LEU A 508 10.07 -5.84 50.98
N SER A 509 11.39 -5.65 50.98
CA SER A 509 12.15 -5.32 52.18
C SER A 509 11.72 -3.95 52.72
N GLN A 510 12.01 -3.67 54.00
CA GLN A 510 11.71 -2.37 54.60
C GLN A 510 12.36 -1.21 53.82
N LEU A 511 13.60 -1.42 53.34
CA LEU A 511 14.31 -0.45 52.52
C LEU A 511 13.61 -0.22 51.18
N GLU A 512 13.31 -1.28 50.43
CA GLU A 512 12.61 -1.17 49.14
C GLU A 512 11.24 -0.51 49.30
N LYS A 513 10.50 -0.84 50.37
CA LYS A 513 9.22 -0.21 50.68
C LYS A 513 9.37 1.29 50.91
N SER A 514 10.38 1.71 51.67
CA SER A 514 10.66 3.15 51.89
C SER A 514 11.05 3.87 50.59
N ILE A 515 11.85 3.23 49.73
CA ILE A 515 12.25 3.78 48.43
C ILE A 515 11.04 3.96 47.52
N VAL A 516 10.22 2.92 47.36
CA VAL A 516 9.01 2.95 46.52
C VAL A 516 8.03 4.01 47.02
N GLN A 517 7.80 4.11 48.34
CA GLN A 517 6.92 5.13 48.90
C GLN A 517 7.44 6.54 48.65
N ASN A 518 8.73 6.80 48.88
CA ASN A 518 9.32 8.12 48.65
C ASN A 518 9.25 8.53 47.17
N ILE A 519 9.52 7.59 46.26
CA ILE A 519 9.47 7.84 44.81
C ILE A 519 8.03 8.13 44.35
N LEU A 520 7.05 7.33 44.81
CA LEU A 520 5.64 7.52 44.41
C LEU A 520 5.03 8.79 45.03
N GLN A 521 5.42 9.17 46.24
CA GLN A 521 4.97 10.42 46.89
C GLN A 521 5.57 11.68 46.28
N SER A 522 6.78 11.58 45.70
CA SER A 522 7.45 12.69 45.00
C SER A 522 7.11 12.78 43.51
N ASP A 523 6.28 11.87 42.99
CA ASP A 523 5.85 11.85 41.60
C ASP A 523 4.96 13.04 41.23
N LYS A 524 5.33 13.72 40.15
CA LYS A 524 4.61 14.88 39.59
C LYS A 524 4.17 14.66 38.15
N THR A 525 4.15 13.42 37.67
CA THR A 525 3.72 13.07 36.30
C THR A 525 2.32 13.60 36.00
N PHE A 526 1.37 13.43 36.94
CA PHE A 526 0.01 13.97 36.84
C PHE A 526 0.00 15.50 36.69
N ASP A 527 0.73 16.21 37.55
CA ASP A 527 0.78 17.67 37.55
C ASP A 527 1.36 18.20 36.25
N LYS A 528 2.41 17.56 35.72
CA LYS A 528 3.03 17.96 34.45
C LYS A 528 2.14 17.69 33.25
N LEU A 529 1.34 16.63 33.26
CA LEU A 529 0.32 16.41 32.23
C LEU A 529 -0.83 17.42 32.31
N LYS A 530 -1.23 17.81 33.52
CA LYS A 530 -2.21 18.89 33.73
C LYS A 530 -1.70 20.24 33.22
N GLU A 531 -0.42 20.55 33.47
CA GLU A 531 0.25 21.72 32.90
C GLU A 531 0.32 21.63 31.36
N THR A 532 0.62 20.45 30.80
CA THR A 532 0.66 20.19 29.35
C THR A 532 -0.69 20.46 28.71
N GLU A 533 -1.77 19.90 29.26
CA GLU A 533 -3.15 20.12 28.79
C GLU A 533 -3.51 21.62 28.81
N SER A 534 -3.13 22.33 29.87
CA SER A 534 -3.37 23.76 30.02
C SER A 534 -2.64 24.58 28.95
N GLN A 535 -1.36 24.26 28.68
CA GLN A 535 -0.57 24.93 27.65
C GLN A 535 -1.07 24.60 26.24
N LEU A 536 -1.56 23.37 25.98
CA LEU A 536 -2.20 23.00 24.72
C LEU A 536 -3.47 23.82 24.47
N LYS A 537 -4.34 23.99 25.48
CA LYS A 537 -5.53 24.84 25.38
C LYS A 537 -5.18 26.31 25.08
N LEU A 538 -4.06 26.79 25.62
CA LEU A 538 -3.50 28.11 25.34
C LEU A 538 -2.71 28.20 24.01
N LYS A 539 -2.65 27.10 23.23
CA LYS A 539 -1.87 26.98 21.99
C LYS A 539 -0.37 27.29 22.14
N ASN A 540 0.17 27.15 23.35
CA ASN A 540 1.59 27.32 23.63
C ASN A 540 2.34 26.00 23.46
N PHE A 541 2.59 25.62 22.20
CA PHE A 541 3.13 24.30 21.85
C PHE A 541 4.54 24.05 22.40
N ASN A 542 5.39 25.07 22.52
CA ASN A 542 6.74 24.91 23.05
C ASN A 542 6.73 24.53 24.54
N GLU A 543 5.91 25.22 25.35
CA GLU A 543 5.80 24.92 26.78
C GLU A 543 5.03 23.61 27.01
N ALA A 544 4.02 23.32 26.19
CA ALA A 544 3.34 22.02 26.20
C ALA A 544 4.32 20.87 25.90
N GLN A 545 5.19 21.02 24.91
CA GLN A 545 6.20 20.02 24.56
C GLN A 545 7.21 19.80 25.70
N LYS A 546 7.67 20.88 26.34
CA LYS A 546 8.58 20.82 27.49
C LYS A 546 7.93 20.13 28.70
N ASN A 547 6.67 20.47 29.02
CA ASN A 547 5.95 19.83 30.11
C ASN A 547 5.66 18.35 29.82
N ALA A 548 5.32 17.99 28.58
CA ALA A 548 5.16 16.60 28.16
C ALA A 548 6.47 15.81 28.30
N GLN A 549 7.61 16.41 27.97
CA GLN A 549 8.93 15.80 28.18
C GLN A 549 9.20 15.56 29.66
N THR A 550 8.99 16.57 30.53
CA THR A 550 9.19 16.41 31.97
C THR A 550 8.24 15.36 32.56
N ALA A 551 6.99 15.28 32.07
CA ALA A 551 6.05 14.23 32.45
C ALA A 551 6.56 12.83 32.06
N ALA A 552 7.13 12.68 30.86
CA ALA A 552 7.71 11.42 30.42
C ALA A 552 8.95 11.02 31.25
N GLU A 553 9.84 11.98 31.55
CA GLU A 553 11.02 11.76 32.38
C GLU A 553 10.64 11.33 33.80
N MET A 554 9.69 12.04 34.44
CA MET A 554 9.17 11.71 35.77
C MET A 554 8.40 10.39 35.79
N GLY A 555 7.57 10.14 34.76
CA GLY A 555 6.86 8.88 34.63
C GLY A 555 7.82 7.71 34.59
N MET A 556 8.92 7.85 33.83
CA MET A 556 9.95 6.81 33.74
C MET A 556 10.74 6.64 35.04
N SER A 557 11.20 7.74 35.64
CA SER A 557 12.04 7.71 36.86
C SER A 557 11.27 7.35 38.12
N HIS A 558 9.96 7.58 38.15
CA HIS A 558 9.15 7.31 39.33
C HIS A 558 8.24 6.11 39.16
N LEU A 559 7.24 6.21 38.26
CA LEU A 559 6.28 5.13 38.06
C LEU A 559 6.95 3.89 37.48
N GLY A 560 7.84 4.07 36.48
CA GLY A 560 8.62 3.00 35.88
C GLY A 560 9.56 2.32 36.88
N THR A 561 10.33 3.10 37.65
CA THR A 561 11.23 2.56 38.68
C THR A 561 10.49 1.86 39.82
N ALA A 562 9.36 2.40 40.28
CA ALA A 562 8.52 1.75 41.29
C ALA A 562 7.96 0.40 40.79
N MET A 563 7.49 0.35 39.55
CA MET A 563 7.07 -0.90 38.90
C MET A 563 8.21 -1.93 38.84
N GLN A 564 9.41 -1.48 38.45
CA GLN A 564 10.58 -2.36 38.35
C GLN A 564 10.99 -2.93 39.71
N ILE A 565 11.02 -2.11 40.77
CA ILE A 565 11.34 -2.58 42.13
C ILE A 565 10.30 -3.60 42.61
N LEU A 566 9.01 -3.33 42.38
CA LEU A 566 7.92 -4.27 42.72
C LEU A 566 8.09 -5.61 41.98
N GLN A 567 8.38 -5.57 40.68
CA GLN A 567 8.56 -6.78 39.88
C GLN A 567 9.80 -7.59 40.32
N GLN A 568 10.91 -6.92 40.61
CA GLN A 568 12.13 -7.56 41.10
C GLN A 568 11.92 -8.20 42.48
N ALA A 569 11.26 -7.49 43.39
CA ALA A 569 10.95 -8.01 44.73
C ALA A 569 10.07 -9.26 44.63
N ARG A 570 9.04 -9.23 43.78
CA ARG A 570 8.16 -10.39 43.53
C ARG A 570 8.91 -11.60 42.99
N ASN A 571 9.76 -11.41 41.97
CA ASN A 571 10.57 -12.49 41.40
C ASN A 571 11.50 -13.11 42.45
N ARG A 572 12.12 -12.28 43.30
CA ARG A 572 12.94 -12.75 44.42
C ARG A 572 12.11 -13.57 45.41
N THR A 573 10.91 -13.11 45.76
CA THR A 573 10.00 -13.82 46.67
C THR A 573 9.55 -15.18 46.11
N ILE A 574 9.27 -15.27 44.81
CA ILE A 574 8.95 -16.54 44.13
C ILE A 574 10.14 -17.50 44.22
N GLN A 575 11.36 -17.03 43.93
CA GLN A 575 12.57 -17.85 44.02
C GLN A 575 12.86 -18.32 45.45
N GLU A 576 12.65 -17.46 46.44
CA GLU A 576 12.81 -17.81 47.85
C GLU A 576 11.78 -18.85 48.30
N ALA A 577 10.51 -18.69 47.91
CA ALA A 577 9.46 -19.69 48.16
C ALA A 577 9.80 -21.04 47.54
N ARG A 578 10.30 -21.05 46.30
CA ARG A 578 10.71 -22.27 45.60
C ARG A 578 11.82 -22.99 46.34
N LYS A 579 12.86 -22.25 46.73
CA LYS A 579 14.00 -22.79 47.48
C LYS A 579 13.55 -23.39 48.82
N ASN A 580 12.68 -22.69 49.55
CA ASN A 580 12.19 -23.16 50.84
C ASN A 580 11.29 -24.39 50.72
N LEU A 581 10.44 -24.47 49.69
CA LEU A 581 9.64 -25.66 49.40
C LEU A 581 10.49 -26.85 48.94
N GLN A 582 11.48 -26.65 48.09
CA GLN A 582 12.43 -27.70 47.69
C GLN A 582 13.24 -28.22 48.88
N ASN A 583 13.67 -27.33 49.79
CA ASN A 583 14.32 -27.74 51.02
C ASN A 583 13.37 -28.57 51.89
N ALA A 584 12.12 -28.14 52.04
CA ALA A 584 11.12 -28.88 52.80
C ALA A 584 10.86 -30.28 52.21
N ASP A 585 10.72 -30.37 50.89
CA ASP A 585 10.56 -31.63 50.16
C ASP A 585 11.76 -32.57 50.39
N ASN A 586 12.98 -32.08 50.20
CA ASN A 586 14.21 -32.83 50.45
C ASN A 586 14.32 -33.33 51.89
N HIS A 587 13.93 -32.51 52.87
CA HIS A 587 13.92 -32.91 54.29
C HIS A 587 12.86 -34.00 54.56
N ILE A 588 11.68 -33.91 53.93
CA ILE A 588 10.67 -34.98 54.01
C ILE A 588 11.17 -36.26 53.35
N GLU A 589 11.83 -36.18 52.20
CA GLU A 589 12.41 -37.34 51.52
C GLU A 589 13.48 -38.03 52.36
N LYS A 590 14.38 -37.27 53.00
CA LYS A 590 15.41 -37.83 53.91
C LYS A 590 14.86 -38.58 55.12
N THR A 591 13.61 -38.34 55.52
CA THR A 591 12.97 -39.18 56.54
C THR A 591 12.74 -40.62 56.08
N ARG A 592 12.76 -40.90 54.75
CA ARG A 592 12.67 -42.25 54.15
C ARG A 592 13.94 -43.04 54.33
N GLU A 593 15.07 -42.34 54.30
CA GLU A 593 16.41 -42.94 54.31
C GLU A 593 16.92 -43.17 55.74
N ASN A 594 16.33 -42.50 56.73
CA ASN A 594 16.78 -42.53 58.12
C ASN A 594 16.05 -43.60 58.94
N GLU A 595 16.80 -44.59 59.43
CA GLU A 595 16.29 -45.62 60.36
C GLU A 595 16.18 -45.11 61.81
N ASN A 596 16.90 -44.04 62.15
CA ASN A 596 16.93 -43.48 63.52
C ASN A 596 15.82 -42.44 63.72
N ARG A 597 14.93 -42.70 64.69
CA ARG A 597 13.80 -41.82 65.06
C ARG A 597 14.22 -40.38 65.38
N ASN A 598 15.33 -40.19 66.08
CA ASN A 598 15.79 -38.83 66.42
C ASN A 598 16.18 -38.05 65.17
N MET A 599 16.71 -38.73 64.15
CA MET A 599 17.02 -38.13 62.86
C MET A 599 15.74 -37.83 62.07
N VAL A 600 14.76 -38.74 62.07
CA VAL A 600 13.43 -38.50 61.44
C VAL A 600 12.74 -37.27 62.03
N LEU A 601 12.71 -37.13 63.36
CA LEU A 601 12.12 -35.97 64.04
C LEU A 601 12.89 -34.68 63.73
N GLN A 602 14.22 -34.75 63.62
CA GLN A 602 15.06 -33.61 63.26
C GLN A 602 14.80 -33.15 61.83
N GLU A 603 14.70 -34.07 60.88
CA GLU A 603 14.39 -33.77 59.47
C GLU A 603 12.96 -33.19 59.32
N LEU A 604 11.95 -33.75 60.00
CA LEU A 604 10.59 -33.18 60.00
C LEU A 604 10.54 -31.78 60.62
N ALA A 605 11.32 -31.51 61.66
CA ALA A 605 11.44 -30.17 62.24
C ALA A 605 12.13 -29.19 61.27
N GLN A 606 13.10 -29.64 60.48
CA GLN A 606 13.75 -28.84 59.43
C GLN A 606 12.82 -28.58 58.24
N ALA A 607 12.02 -29.56 57.83
CA ALA A 607 10.97 -29.40 56.83
C ALA A 607 9.95 -28.34 57.27
N LYS A 608 9.41 -28.47 58.49
CA LYS A 608 8.50 -27.50 59.08
C LYS A 608 9.09 -26.09 59.14
N LYS A 609 10.34 -25.95 59.60
CA LYS A 609 11.04 -24.65 59.65
C LYS A 609 11.20 -24.03 58.26
N SER A 610 11.39 -24.85 57.23
CA SER A 610 11.48 -24.37 55.84
C SER A 610 10.12 -23.92 55.31
N LEU A 611 9.05 -24.66 55.59
CA LEU A 611 7.67 -24.25 55.26
C LEU A 611 7.25 -22.98 55.98
N ASP A 612 7.60 -22.83 57.26
CA ASP A 612 7.29 -21.62 58.04
C ASP A 612 7.99 -20.37 57.50
N LYS A 613 9.19 -20.54 56.93
CA LYS A 613 9.94 -19.47 56.25
C LYS A 613 9.48 -19.19 54.82
N THR A 614 8.60 -20.02 54.26
CA THR A 614 8.13 -19.84 52.89
C THR A 614 7.21 -18.61 52.83
N PRO A 615 7.54 -17.58 52.02
CA PRO A 615 6.76 -16.35 51.95
C PRO A 615 5.41 -16.60 51.26
N GLN A 616 4.42 -15.79 51.61
CA GLN A 616 3.09 -15.84 50.99
C GLN A 616 3.07 -15.11 49.64
N ILE A 617 2.34 -15.64 48.65
CA ILE A 617 2.36 -15.11 47.27
C ILE A 617 0.95 -14.82 46.75
N ASN A 618 0.12 -15.84 46.59
CA ASN A 618 -1.27 -15.71 46.15
C ASN A 618 -2.14 -16.70 46.95
N ASP A 619 -3.46 -16.55 46.89
CA ASP A 619 -4.36 -17.34 47.75
C ASP A 619 -4.28 -18.85 47.49
N ASP A 620 -4.04 -19.29 46.25
CA ASP A 620 -3.95 -20.72 45.91
C ASP A 620 -2.63 -21.38 46.35
N PHE A 621 -1.53 -20.66 46.18
CA PHE A 621 -0.24 -21.03 46.72
C PHE A 621 -0.29 -21.05 48.24
N ASN A 622 -0.90 -20.03 48.86
CA ASN A 622 -0.99 -19.92 50.32
C ASN A 622 -1.85 -21.01 50.95
N GLU A 623 -2.94 -21.42 50.28
CA GLU A 623 -3.76 -22.55 50.70
C GLU A 623 -2.98 -23.86 50.59
N SER A 624 -2.31 -24.08 49.45
CA SER A 624 -1.46 -25.26 49.26
C SER A 624 -0.29 -25.30 50.26
N LEU A 625 0.26 -24.14 50.61
CA LEU A 625 1.29 -23.98 51.64
C LEU A 625 0.73 -24.25 53.04
N SER A 626 -0.51 -23.86 53.34
CA SER A 626 -1.17 -24.18 54.61
C SER A 626 -1.39 -25.68 54.75
N GLU A 627 -1.90 -26.32 53.69
CA GLU A 627 -2.07 -27.77 53.61
C GLU A 627 -0.73 -28.48 53.83
N ALA A 628 0.35 -28.02 53.18
CA ALA A 628 1.70 -28.55 53.39
C ALA A 628 2.18 -28.38 54.85
N LYS A 629 1.89 -27.24 55.49
CA LYS A 629 2.25 -26.98 56.90
C LYS A 629 1.49 -27.86 57.87
N GLU A 630 0.20 -28.07 57.63
CA GLU A 630 -0.69 -28.90 58.44
C GLU A 630 -0.28 -30.37 58.35
N GLU A 631 -0.11 -30.90 57.14
CA GLU A 631 0.29 -32.29 56.91
C GLU A 631 1.71 -32.59 57.43
N THR A 632 2.66 -31.64 57.27
CA THR A 632 4.00 -31.79 57.85
C THR A 632 3.97 -31.77 59.38
N SER A 633 3.07 -30.98 59.98
CA SER A 633 2.89 -30.95 61.44
C SER A 633 2.22 -32.24 61.94
N ALA A 634 1.27 -32.79 61.19
CA ALA A 634 0.65 -34.08 61.49
C ALA A 634 1.68 -35.22 61.41
N ALA A 635 2.53 -35.23 60.38
CA ALA A 635 3.64 -36.18 60.27
C ALA A 635 4.60 -36.10 61.46
N GLN A 636 4.93 -34.89 61.92
CA GLN A 636 5.76 -34.67 63.10
C GLN A 636 5.11 -35.20 64.39
N GLN A 637 3.82 -34.94 64.59
CA GLN A 637 3.06 -35.43 65.75
C GLN A 637 2.95 -36.96 65.75
N ASN A 638 2.68 -37.56 64.60
CA ASN A 638 2.57 -39.03 64.47
C ASN A 638 3.92 -39.73 64.68
N ALA A 639 5.03 -39.11 64.29
CA ALA A 639 6.38 -39.57 64.62
C ALA A 639 6.71 -39.48 66.13
N GLN A 640 6.09 -38.52 66.84
CA GLN A 640 6.20 -38.41 68.31
C GLN A 640 5.33 -39.45 69.04
N LEU A 641 4.19 -39.83 68.47
CA LEU A 641 3.23 -40.79 69.06
C LEU A 641 3.52 -42.27 68.73
N GLU A 642 4.61 -42.57 68.01
CA GLU A 642 5.02 -43.94 67.62
C GLU A 642 4.05 -44.68 66.68
N ASN A 643 3.17 -43.96 66.00
CA ASN A 643 2.19 -44.57 65.10
C ASN A 643 2.77 -44.70 63.68
N SER A 644 3.58 -45.76 63.45
CA SER A 644 4.40 -45.91 62.23
C SER A 644 3.61 -45.91 60.92
N SER A 645 2.43 -46.53 60.88
CA SER A 645 1.58 -46.54 59.67
C SER A 645 0.93 -45.17 59.38
N GLU A 646 0.52 -44.45 60.43
CA GLU A 646 -0.05 -43.11 60.28
C GLU A 646 1.03 -42.06 59.99
N MET A 647 2.24 -42.25 60.49
CA MET A 647 3.40 -41.43 60.15
C MET A 647 3.73 -41.55 58.65
N GLU A 648 3.78 -42.77 58.11
CA GLU A 648 4.04 -43.01 56.69
C GLU A 648 2.97 -42.35 55.81
N LYS A 649 1.71 -42.52 56.17
CA LYS A 649 0.57 -41.90 55.46
C LYS A 649 0.64 -40.37 55.51
N SER A 650 0.87 -39.80 56.69
CA SER A 650 0.96 -38.34 56.87
C SER A 650 2.17 -37.74 56.15
N ARG A 651 3.27 -38.50 56.06
CA ARG A 651 4.44 -38.11 55.28
C ARG A 651 4.14 -38.04 53.78
N GLN A 652 3.46 -39.05 53.24
CA GLN A 652 3.06 -39.05 51.83
C GLN A 652 2.10 -37.91 51.51
N LEU A 653 1.16 -37.61 52.42
CA LEU A 653 0.26 -36.46 52.31
C LEU A 653 1.04 -35.13 52.37
N ALA A 654 2.00 -35.00 53.28
CA ALA A 654 2.85 -33.82 53.37
C ALA A 654 3.68 -33.61 52.09
N GLN A 655 4.29 -34.66 51.55
CA GLN A 655 5.03 -34.58 50.29
C GLN A 655 4.13 -34.18 49.12
N PHE A 656 2.96 -34.82 49.00
CA PHE A 656 1.97 -34.46 47.97
C PHE A 656 1.49 -33.00 48.10
N ALA A 657 1.27 -32.51 49.32
CA ALA A 657 0.89 -31.12 49.56
C ALA A 657 2.02 -30.14 49.21
N ILE A 658 3.30 -30.49 49.45
CA ILE A 658 4.46 -29.71 49.02
C ILE A 658 4.58 -29.69 47.49
N GLU A 659 4.43 -30.83 46.82
CA GLU A 659 4.41 -30.91 45.35
C GLU A 659 3.30 -30.04 44.76
N LYS A 660 2.10 -30.07 45.37
CA LYS A 660 0.97 -29.21 44.98
C LYS A 660 1.31 -27.72 45.14
N ALA A 661 1.96 -27.33 46.24
CA ALA A 661 2.42 -25.96 46.44
C ALA A 661 3.50 -25.55 45.43
N LEU A 662 4.45 -26.45 45.10
CA LEU A 662 5.47 -26.23 44.06
C LEU A 662 4.84 -26.05 42.67
N MET A 663 3.82 -26.84 42.33
CA MET A 663 3.08 -26.71 41.06
C MET A 663 2.31 -25.39 40.98
N SER A 664 1.65 -24.97 42.07
CA SER A 664 0.98 -23.66 42.15
C SER A 664 1.97 -22.50 42.03
N LEU A 665 3.18 -22.65 42.59
CA LEU A 665 4.26 -21.67 42.45
C LEU A 665 4.81 -21.57 41.02
N GLN A 666 5.03 -22.72 40.37
CA GLN A 666 5.53 -22.79 38.99
C GLN A 666 4.56 -22.11 38.02
N ASN A 667 3.27 -22.33 38.23
CA ASN A 667 2.18 -21.69 37.49
C ASN A 667 2.23 -20.13 37.58
N GLU A 668 2.54 -19.59 38.75
CA GLU A 668 2.71 -18.14 38.95
C GLU A 668 4.03 -17.64 38.31
N GLU A 669 5.12 -18.40 38.46
CA GLU A 669 6.42 -18.10 37.86
C GLU A 669 6.34 -18.01 36.32
N ASP A 670 5.65 -18.95 35.68
CA ASP A 670 5.47 -18.97 34.23
C ASP A 670 4.60 -17.78 33.76
N SER A 671 3.54 -17.44 34.50
CA SER A 671 2.72 -16.24 34.23
C SER A 671 3.55 -14.95 34.30
N ASP A 672 4.37 -14.78 35.34
CA ASP A 672 5.16 -13.56 35.53
C ASP A 672 6.30 -13.47 34.49
N LYS A 673 6.90 -14.59 34.10
CA LYS A 673 7.87 -14.64 32.99
C LYS A 673 7.24 -14.22 31.67
N ASP A 674 6.02 -14.65 31.40
CA ASP A 674 5.34 -14.30 30.15
C ASP A 674 4.97 -12.82 30.10
N LEU A 675 4.49 -12.26 31.22
CA LEU A 675 4.27 -10.83 31.35
C LEU A 675 5.57 -10.04 31.17
N GLN A 676 6.67 -10.48 31.78
CA GLN A 676 7.98 -9.83 31.65
C GLN A 676 8.45 -9.83 30.19
N LYS A 677 8.32 -10.95 29.47
CA LYS A 677 8.68 -11.02 28.04
C LYS A 677 7.85 -10.07 27.19
N GLU A 678 6.55 -9.96 27.48
CA GLU A 678 5.67 -9.02 26.78
C GLU A 678 6.04 -7.56 27.08
N GLN A 679 6.38 -7.24 28.33
CA GLN A 679 6.86 -5.91 28.72
C GLN A 679 8.21 -5.57 28.10
N ASP A 680 9.16 -6.50 28.10
CA ASP A 680 10.48 -6.31 27.51
C ASP A 680 10.37 -6.08 25.99
N ALA A 681 9.53 -6.85 25.30
CA ALA A 681 9.23 -6.64 23.89
C ALA A 681 8.61 -5.27 23.61
N ARG A 682 7.68 -4.81 24.46
CA ARG A 682 7.06 -3.48 24.34
C ARG A 682 8.03 -2.34 24.65
N ALA A 683 8.85 -2.47 25.68
CA ALA A 683 9.83 -1.46 26.07
C ALA A 683 10.93 -1.31 25.00
N PHE A 684 11.44 -2.43 24.49
CA PHE A 684 12.39 -2.46 23.40
C PHE A 684 11.80 -1.88 22.11
N ARG A 685 10.51 -2.16 21.86
CA ARG A 685 9.80 -1.58 20.73
C ARG A 685 9.60 -0.06 20.87
N SER A 686 9.14 0.42 22.01
CA SER A 686 8.98 1.85 22.29
C SER A 686 10.29 2.60 22.12
N SER A 687 11.40 2.04 22.62
CA SER A 687 12.72 2.65 22.45
C SER A 687 13.17 2.67 20.99
N MET A 688 12.95 1.59 20.24
CA MET A 688 13.21 1.53 18.80
C MET A 688 12.35 2.52 17.99
N ASP A 689 11.07 2.66 18.31
CA ASP A 689 10.15 3.57 17.62
C ASP A 689 10.54 5.04 17.89
N VAL A 690 10.94 5.36 19.12
CA VAL A 690 11.50 6.68 19.48
C VAL A 690 12.79 6.96 18.70
N LEU A 691 13.71 5.99 18.62
CA LEU A 691 14.97 6.14 17.88
C LEU A 691 14.76 6.23 16.37
N ALA A 692 13.76 5.52 15.83
CA ALA A 692 13.33 5.60 14.44
C ALA A 692 12.77 7.00 14.12
N ALA A 693 11.88 7.50 14.97
CA ALA A 693 11.28 8.83 14.83
C ALA A 693 12.32 9.95 14.95
N GLN A 694 13.44 9.71 15.64
CA GLN A 694 14.58 10.62 15.74
C GLN A 694 15.55 10.50 14.55
N GLY A 695 15.33 9.58 13.60
CA GLY A 695 16.23 9.34 12.47
C GLY A 695 17.59 8.76 12.88
N MET A 696 17.71 8.18 14.07
CA MET A 696 18.98 7.68 14.63
C MET A 696 19.23 6.18 14.34
N LEU A 697 18.43 5.56 13.47
CA LEU A 697 18.63 4.18 13.04
C LEU A 697 19.67 4.12 11.92
N ASP A 698 20.93 3.90 12.29
CA ASP A 698 22.04 3.63 11.36
C ASP A 698 22.26 2.12 11.07
N SER A 699 23.22 1.80 10.20
CA SER A 699 23.57 0.42 9.81
C SER A 699 24.08 -0.44 10.99
N SER A 700 24.52 0.17 12.10
CA SER A 700 24.94 -0.55 13.30
C SER A 700 23.76 -1.22 14.02
N TRP A 701 22.55 -0.67 13.87
CA TRP A 701 21.34 -1.24 14.46
C TRP A 701 20.93 -2.55 13.83
N ARG A 702 21.13 -2.72 12.52
CA ARG A 702 20.88 -4.01 11.86
C ARG A 702 21.68 -5.13 12.50
N LYS A 703 22.94 -4.86 12.83
CA LYS A 703 23.83 -5.78 13.53
C LYS A 703 23.37 -6.06 14.96
N LYS A 704 23.00 -5.02 15.72
CA LYS A 704 22.46 -5.17 17.09
C LYS A 704 21.15 -5.98 17.14
N ILE A 705 20.25 -5.79 16.18
CA ILE A 705 19.00 -6.56 16.06
C ILE A 705 19.31 -8.04 15.77
N LEU A 706 20.25 -8.32 14.86
CA LEU A 706 20.68 -9.71 14.57
C LEU A 706 21.38 -10.37 15.77
N GLU A 707 22.23 -9.63 16.48
CA GLU A 707 22.89 -10.09 17.70
C GLU A 707 21.88 -10.38 18.81
N GLU A 708 20.86 -9.54 18.98
CA GLU A 708 19.81 -9.77 19.97
C GLU A 708 18.92 -10.96 19.59
N ILE A 709 18.56 -11.13 18.31
CA ILE A 709 17.87 -12.35 17.84
C ILE A 709 18.71 -13.60 18.14
N ALA A 710 20.01 -13.56 17.84
CA ALA A 710 20.91 -14.67 18.09
C ALA A 710 21.03 -14.96 19.60
N ARG A 711 21.08 -13.91 20.44
CA ARG A 711 21.07 -14.03 21.91
C ARG A 711 19.77 -14.65 22.40
N LEU A 712 18.62 -14.21 21.92
CA LEU A 712 17.32 -14.75 22.33
C LEU A 712 17.20 -16.23 21.91
N LYS A 713 17.60 -16.57 20.67
CA LYS A 713 17.63 -17.96 20.20
C LYS A 713 18.59 -18.84 21.02
N SER A 714 19.74 -18.32 21.46
CA SER A 714 20.68 -19.07 22.30
C SER A 714 20.18 -19.28 23.73
N HIS A 715 19.29 -18.40 24.23
CA HIS A 715 18.58 -18.59 25.50
C HIS A 715 17.35 -19.51 25.37
N GLY A 716 17.18 -20.18 24.22
CA GLY A 716 16.10 -21.12 23.97
C GLY A 716 14.81 -20.49 23.47
N GLU A 717 14.80 -19.21 23.09
CA GLU A 717 13.62 -18.62 22.44
C GLU A 717 13.46 -19.16 21.01
N GLN A 718 12.24 -19.59 20.69
CA GLN A 718 11.94 -20.01 19.33
C GLN A 718 11.74 -18.80 18.40
N SER A 719 11.94 -18.99 17.09
CA SER A 719 11.70 -17.97 16.05
C SER A 719 10.29 -17.37 16.08
N ASP A 720 9.36 -18.02 16.76
CA ASP A 720 7.99 -17.56 16.96
C ASP A 720 7.79 -16.60 18.14
N SER A 721 8.85 -16.30 18.90
CA SER A 721 8.82 -15.34 20.03
C SER A 721 8.36 -13.96 19.54
N PRO A 722 7.46 -13.26 20.26
CA PRO A 722 7.04 -11.90 19.93
C PRO A 722 8.22 -10.93 19.77
N MET A 723 9.27 -11.09 20.59
CA MET A 723 10.48 -10.28 20.52
C MET A 723 11.31 -10.62 19.28
N ILE A 724 11.56 -11.90 19.02
CA ILE A 724 12.30 -12.31 17.81
C ILE A 724 11.55 -11.91 16.54
N ARG A 725 10.22 -12.09 16.50
CA ARG A 725 9.38 -11.68 15.36
C ARG A 725 9.39 -10.18 15.16
N TYR A 726 9.35 -9.40 16.24
CA TYR A 726 9.47 -7.95 16.18
C TYR A 726 10.83 -7.53 15.57
N LEU A 727 11.92 -8.11 16.09
CA LEU A 727 13.28 -7.85 15.61
C LEU A 727 13.45 -8.27 14.14
N GLU A 728 12.95 -9.45 13.76
CA GLU A 728 12.97 -9.95 12.39
C GLU A 728 12.11 -9.10 11.44
N SER A 729 10.97 -8.57 11.91
CA SER A 729 10.14 -7.64 11.14
C SER A 729 10.79 -6.29 10.94
N ARG A 730 11.65 -5.83 11.86
CA ARG A 730 12.35 -4.53 11.73
C ARG A 730 13.63 -4.63 10.91
N LEU A 731 14.17 -5.84 10.80
CA LEU A 731 15.27 -6.20 9.91
C LEU A 731 14.87 -6.22 8.43
N ARG A 732 13.61 -6.56 8.15
CA ARG A 732 12.99 -6.51 6.83
C ARG A 732 12.54 -5.09 6.53
#